data_AF-A0A387BP68-F1
#
_entry.id   AF-A0A387BP68-F1
#
_cell.length_a   1.000
_cell.length_b   1.000
_cell.length_c   1.000
_cell.angle_alpha   90.00
_cell.angle_beta   90.00
_cell.angle_gamma   90.00
#
_symmetry.space_group_name_H-M   'P 1'
#
loop_
_entity.id
_entity.type
_entity.pdbx_description
1 polymer ?
#
loop_
_entity_poly.entity_id
_entity_poly.type
_entity_poly.pdbx_seq_one_letter_code
_entity_poly.pdbx_strand_id
1 'polypeptide(L)'
;MTDGVNLRVPASVLAVSALAVALLTAATVAPAAATSGSITTSRVSGADRYATAVAVAQDGYPNTAPVVFIAAGTNFPDALGAGPAAAKLGGPLLLTPPGGLPDEVVAELKHLNPGTIDIIGGTAAIPDPLFQLIQAAVPGATVNRLAGADRYATSRAVVGNVFTTAHTAYLATGANYPDALSAAAAAGSQADPVILINGSATTLDSDTLAEFAQLGVTDVVIAGGPVSISAAIEGQLDSLLGAAHVTRLGGADRYETSALIGAHSFTSATKVYLAAGTEFPDALAGSAVAGALHAPLLTVQPGCVPYDSYADLTALGVTHATLIGGTAALSSSVDNLRKCDPELSIVAGVARAPHPGPSTESSIDAVDTATDHAGNVYVLDATALRIEKITPTGQLSFVAGNGTTDDPTPGAAIDSGLGSPTSLAVDGAGDLYLCTQSRIVKITTAGTLSYVAGDGTYGASVPGPAMATPMNADDLVVDSAGDIFFIDASNDTVDRITPSGSLSIVAGDGSWGALSPGPALDSDLSPSAVAVDSAGDLFIDNFDDKRVAKVTASGVLSIVAGDGSADVPRAGSATATGLGELSGVAVDSVGNVFIGDTRDGDNYLEKISPSGQLSIIAGTGSYGDPVPGPAAASPITYPQAFSVDTSGNLFFADDGVLEEVTASGTLALLSSLAAGEPKPGPADQSPLGMGVFGTLGLATDSAGAYYIADATNSVIEKVDASGTLSIVAGGGARDPRTPGPAKAAQLFNPQGVAVDGAGNLYIADTHNALIEKVTPAGQMSVIAGDESFGTATPGPATNSALVGPLDVAVDAAGNVYANDGAQILKITPLDMLSVFAGNGSNGAPIPGPAASSPLGSPWGMALDSSGTLYIADASSSAVEKVSPSGVLSIAVSSRDVAGSRAGSTTDFFPLDVAVDRAGDIFIADGGYPVVEERTASGTITAIAGTGSWGNPAPGRALNSSLNPESVALGPTGELYLTTGADVVKLSW
;
A
#
# COMPACT_ATOMS: atom_id res chain seq x y z
N MET A 1 23.01 -56.21 -67.95
CA MET A 1 24.37 -56.59 -68.38
C MET A 1 25.28 -55.89 -67.40
N THR A 2 25.66 -56.53 -66.29
CA THR A 2 26.70 -57.56 -66.07
C THR A 2 27.51 -56.94 -64.93
N ASP A 3 27.24 -57.32 -63.69
CA ASP A 3 27.82 -58.48 -62.99
C ASP A 3 29.31 -58.32 -62.66
N GLY A 4 29.64 -58.58 -61.41
CA GLY A 4 31.02 -58.70 -60.90
C GLY A 4 31.11 -58.45 -59.40
N VAL A 5 30.66 -59.32 -58.47
CA VAL A 5 31.32 -60.58 -58.03
C VAL A 5 32.75 -60.26 -57.51
N ASN A 6 33.25 -60.62 -56.30
CA ASN A 6 32.78 -61.37 -55.12
C ASN A 6 34.01 -61.52 -54.17
N LEU A 7 33.75 -61.93 -52.91
CA LEU A 7 34.57 -62.83 -52.06
C LEU A 7 35.70 -62.30 -51.12
N ARG A 8 35.41 -62.48 -49.81
CA ARG A 8 36.13 -63.25 -48.75
C ARG A 8 37.30 -62.60 -47.97
N VAL A 9 37.15 -62.24 -46.67
CA VAL A 9 37.28 -63.04 -45.38
C VAL A 9 38.78 -63.19 -44.93
N PRO A 10 39.22 -63.24 -43.64
CA PRO A 10 38.65 -63.01 -42.28
C PRO A 10 39.51 -62.14 -41.28
N ALA A 11 38.95 -61.95 -40.07
CA ALA A 11 39.50 -61.71 -38.71
C ALA A 11 41.04 -61.68 -38.49
N SER A 12 41.62 -60.79 -37.65
CA SER A 12 41.45 -60.76 -36.19
C SER A 12 42.38 -59.73 -35.49
N VAL A 13 41.95 -59.25 -34.30
CA VAL A 13 42.74 -58.84 -33.10
C VAL A 13 43.24 -57.38 -32.92
N LEU A 14 42.62 -56.75 -31.90
CA LEU A 14 43.09 -55.78 -30.88
C LEU A 14 43.91 -54.53 -31.28
N ALA A 15 43.33 -53.34 -31.05
CA ALA A 15 43.65 -52.46 -29.90
C ALA A 15 43.42 -50.95 -30.20
N VAL A 16 42.53 -50.36 -29.40
CA VAL A 16 42.65 -49.05 -28.72
C VAL A 16 42.57 -47.74 -29.54
N SER A 17 41.43 -47.07 -29.32
CA SER A 17 41.13 -45.62 -29.24
C SER A 17 41.44 -44.68 -30.41
N ALA A 18 40.41 -44.11 -31.02
CA ALA A 18 39.96 -42.73 -30.74
C ALA A 18 38.76 -42.35 -31.65
N LEU A 19 37.72 -41.86 -30.97
CA LEU A 19 36.49 -41.20 -31.39
C LEU A 19 36.47 -40.55 -32.80
N ALA A 20 35.51 -40.98 -33.63
CA ALA A 20 34.93 -40.17 -34.71
C ALA A 20 33.42 -40.44 -34.81
N VAL A 21 32.66 -39.38 -34.51
CA VAL A 21 31.34 -38.96 -35.02
C VAL A 21 30.50 -40.03 -35.76
N ALA A 22 29.36 -40.38 -35.18
CA ALA A 22 28.20 -40.85 -35.92
C ALA A 22 26.92 -40.28 -35.29
N LEU A 23 26.17 -39.53 -36.10
CA LEU A 23 24.86 -38.98 -35.80
C LEU A 23 23.91 -40.07 -35.31
N LEU A 24 23.41 -39.94 -34.09
CA LEU A 24 22.16 -40.58 -33.67
C LEU A 24 21.06 -39.51 -33.70
N THR A 25 20.13 -39.64 -34.63
CA THR A 25 18.85 -38.95 -34.59
C THR A 25 18.04 -39.52 -33.40
N ALA A 26 18.23 -38.94 -32.22
CA ALA A 26 17.26 -39.07 -31.15
C ALA A 26 16.05 -38.21 -31.54
N ALA A 27 14.98 -38.85 -31.97
CA ALA A 27 13.66 -38.22 -31.94
C ALA A 27 13.39 -37.89 -30.46
N THR A 28 13.56 -36.61 -30.11
CA THR A 28 13.14 -36.08 -28.83
C THR A 28 11.62 -36.16 -28.83
N VAL A 29 11.10 -37.17 -28.14
CA VAL A 29 9.75 -37.10 -27.60
C VAL A 29 9.78 -35.87 -26.70
N ALA A 30 9.19 -34.77 -27.17
CA ALA A 30 8.94 -33.61 -26.33
C ALA A 30 8.28 -34.13 -25.05
N PRO A 31 8.73 -33.74 -23.84
CA PRO A 31 7.97 -34.05 -22.65
C PRO A 31 6.55 -33.54 -22.91
N ALA A 32 5.58 -34.45 -22.85
CA ALA A 32 4.17 -34.06 -22.91
C ALA A 32 4.00 -32.97 -21.86
N ALA A 33 3.50 -31.80 -22.28
CA ALA A 33 3.08 -30.76 -21.37
C ALA A 33 2.23 -31.43 -20.28
N ALA A 34 2.70 -31.39 -19.04
CA ALA A 34 1.91 -31.86 -17.92
C ALA A 34 0.63 -31.04 -17.94
N THR A 35 -0.47 -31.70 -18.29
CA THR A 35 -1.79 -31.13 -18.09
C THR A 35 -1.98 -31.11 -16.58
N SER A 36 -1.85 -29.94 -15.97
CA SER A 36 -2.13 -29.72 -14.55
C SER A 36 -3.56 -30.23 -14.30
N GLY A 37 -3.67 -31.33 -13.54
CA GLY A 37 -4.97 -31.85 -13.15
C GLY A 37 -5.67 -30.84 -12.26
N SER A 38 -6.97 -30.62 -12.48
CA SER A 38 -7.82 -29.83 -11.57
C SER A 38 -7.68 -30.36 -10.14
N ILE A 39 -7.42 -29.48 -9.17
CA ILE A 39 -7.50 -29.82 -7.76
C ILE A 39 -8.92 -30.29 -7.46
N THR A 40 -9.05 -31.45 -6.83
CA THR A 40 -10.35 -31.97 -6.39
C THR A 40 -10.60 -31.58 -4.95
N THR A 41 -11.84 -31.23 -4.61
CA THR A 41 -12.21 -30.84 -3.24
C THR A 41 -13.08 -31.90 -2.57
N SER A 42 -12.89 -32.08 -1.25
CA SER A 42 -13.77 -32.85 -0.37
C SER A 42 -14.05 -32.07 0.90
N ARG A 43 -15.10 -32.44 1.63
CA ARG A 43 -15.49 -31.75 2.87
C ARG A 43 -15.68 -32.75 4.00
N VAL A 44 -15.09 -32.43 5.14
CA VAL A 44 -15.23 -33.16 6.40
C VAL A 44 -15.91 -32.24 7.40
N SER A 45 -17.13 -32.58 7.80
CA SER A 45 -17.96 -31.73 8.66
C SER A 45 -18.97 -32.54 9.46
N GLY A 46 -19.29 -32.06 10.66
CA GLY A 46 -20.40 -32.53 11.48
C GLY A 46 -21.49 -31.47 11.68
N ALA A 47 -22.52 -31.82 12.45
CA ALA A 47 -23.61 -30.89 12.80
C ALA A 47 -23.13 -29.74 13.71
N ASP A 48 -22.06 -29.97 14.46
CA ASP A 48 -21.37 -29.00 15.28
C ASP A 48 -19.86 -29.33 15.32
N ARG A 49 -19.10 -28.56 16.10
CA ARG A 49 -17.63 -28.70 16.25
C ARG A 49 -17.19 -30.05 16.83
N TYR A 50 -18.03 -30.71 17.63
CA TYR A 50 -17.71 -32.00 18.25
C TYR A 50 -17.86 -33.11 17.22
N ALA A 51 -18.98 -33.10 16.48
CA ALA A 51 -19.20 -33.98 15.36
C ALA A 51 -18.18 -33.76 14.22
N THR A 52 -17.75 -32.51 13.96
CA THR A 52 -16.67 -32.23 12.99
C THR A 52 -15.35 -32.85 13.46
N ALA A 53 -14.97 -32.70 14.73
CA ALA A 53 -13.75 -33.32 15.26
C ALA A 53 -13.77 -34.86 15.13
N VAL A 54 -14.94 -35.48 15.34
CA VAL A 54 -15.13 -36.92 15.09
C VAL A 54 -14.96 -37.26 13.62
N ALA A 55 -15.56 -36.49 12.71
CA ALA A 55 -15.43 -36.73 11.27
C ALA A 55 -13.97 -36.58 10.78
N VAL A 56 -13.24 -35.61 11.33
CA VAL A 56 -11.79 -35.42 11.07
C VAL A 56 -10.99 -36.60 11.60
N ALA A 57 -11.28 -37.08 12.81
CA ALA A 57 -10.64 -38.26 13.36
C ALA A 57 -10.87 -39.50 12.48
N GLN A 58 -12.08 -39.68 11.94
CA GLN A 58 -12.40 -40.79 11.04
C GLN A 58 -11.69 -40.69 9.68
N ASP A 59 -11.47 -39.47 9.16
CA ASP A 59 -10.70 -39.25 7.93
C ASP A 59 -9.22 -39.66 8.12
N GLY A 60 -8.61 -39.30 9.25
CA GLY A 60 -7.21 -39.63 9.57
C GLY A 60 -7.00 -41.05 10.12
N TYR A 61 -7.97 -41.58 10.85
CA TYR A 61 -7.88 -42.83 11.61
C TYR A 61 -9.12 -43.71 11.38
N PRO A 62 -9.31 -44.27 10.18
CA PRO A 62 -10.53 -45.00 9.82
C PRO A 62 -10.76 -46.32 10.57
N ASN A 63 -9.80 -46.77 11.40
CA ASN A 63 -9.88 -48.06 12.09
C ASN A 63 -9.57 -47.97 13.59
N THR A 64 -8.39 -47.47 13.96
CA THR A 64 -7.92 -47.40 15.35
C THR A 64 -6.85 -46.32 15.50
N ALA A 65 -6.65 -45.83 16.72
CA ALA A 65 -5.55 -44.94 17.07
C ALA A 65 -4.90 -45.38 18.38
N PRO A 66 -3.57 -45.42 18.50
CA PRO A 66 -2.86 -45.78 19.74
C PRO A 66 -3.17 -44.84 20.91
N VAL A 67 -3.38 -43.55 20.63
CA VAL A 67 -3.71 -42.50 21.59
C VAL A 67 -4.84 -41.63 21.07
N VAL A 68 -5.63 -41.05 21.96
CA VAL A 68 -6.57 -39.96 21.63
C VAL A 68 -6.35 -38.80 22.58
N PHE A 69 -6.23 -37.60 22.01
CA PHE A 69 -6.18 -36.36 22.78
C PHE A 69 -7.58 -35.78 22.91
N ILE A 70 -7.94 -35.27 24.09
CA ILE A 70 -9.24 -34.63 24.32
C ILE A 70 -9.04 -33.23 24.88
N ALA A 71 -9.62 -32.24 24.21
CA ALA A 71 -9.61 -30.84 24.62
C ALA A 71 -11.02 -30.26 24.77
N ALA A 72 -11.15 -29.14 25.48
CA ALA A 72 -12.42 -28.43 25.60
C ALA A 72 -12.79 -27.73 24.28
N GLY A 73 -14.01 -27.87 23.77
CA GLY A 73 -14.39 -27.27 22.48
C GLY A 73 -14.75 -25.77 22.50
N THR A 74 -14.72 -25.11 23.66
CA THR A 74 -15.20 -23.71 23.85
C THR A 74 -14.11 -22.71 24.24
N ASN A 75 -13.01 -23.17 24.85
CA ASN A 75 -11.84 -22.35 25.22
C ASN A 75 -10.62 -23.28 25.32
N PHE A 76 -9.83 -23.35 24.25
CA PHE A 76 -8.76 -24.33 24.05
C PHE A 76 -7.37 -23.74 23.73
N PRO A 77 -7.00 -22.51 24.15
CA PRO A 77 -5.67 -21.98 23.86
C PRO A 77 -4.58 -22.89 24.42
N ASP A 78 -4.84 -23.61 25.51
CA ASP A 78 -3.92 -24.56 26.12
C ASP A 78 -3.80 -25.91 25.38
N ALA A 79 -4.63 -26.15 24.37
CA ALA A 79 -4.62 -27.37 23.56
C ALA A 79 -3.92 -27.24 22.21
N LEU A 80 -3.43 -26.06 21.84
CA LEU A 80 -2.76 -25.85 20.54
C LEU A 80 -1.46 -26.67 20.42
N GLY A 81 -0.73 -26.84 21.53
CA GLY A 81 0.43 -27.73 21.59
C GLY A 81 0.08 -29.23 21.54
N ALA A 82 -1.20 -29.59 21.66
CA ALA A 82 -1.65 -30.98 21.61
C ALA A 82 -1.72 -31.52 20.17
N GLY A 83 -1.87 -30.67 19.16
CA GLY A 83 -1.88 -31.10 17.75
C GLY A 83 -0.60 -31.83 17.34
N PRO A 84 0.58 -31.20 17.46
CA PRO A 84 1.86 -31.87 17.16
C PRO A 84 2.14 -33.08 18.04
N ALA A 85 1.72 -33.02 19.31
CA ALA A 85 1.87 -34.15 20.24
C ALA A 85 1.03 -35.36 19.81
N ALA A 86 -0.21 -35.12 19.40
CA ALA A 86 -1.11 -36.12 18.86
C ALA A 86 -0.58 -36.70 17.54
N ALA A 87 -0.12 -35.84 16.62
CA ALA A 87 0.50 -36.25 15.36
C ALA A 87 1.72 -37.16 15.59
N LYS A 88 2.63 -36.78 16.50
CA LYS A 88 3.83 -37.54 16.85
C LYS A 88 3.54 -38.92 17.43
N LEU A 89 2.48 -39.03 18.23
CA LEU A 89 2.04 -40.30 18.81
C LEU A 89 1.08 -41.08 17.90
N GLY A 90 0.72 -40.52 16.74
CA GLY A 90 -0.19 -41.13 15.77
C GLY A 90 -1.63 -41.20 16.27
N GLY A 91 -2.16 -40.16 16.92
CA GLY A 91 -3.54 -40.10 17.37
C GLY A 91 -4.30 -38.83 16.95
N PRO A 92 -5.65 -38.86 16.95
CA PRO A 92 -6.46 -37.68 16.70
C PRO A 92 -6.65 -36.82 17.95
N LEU A 93 -7.13 -35.60 17.74
CA LEU A 93 -7.61 -34.70 18.77
C LEU A 93 -9.14 -34.56 18.68
N LEU A 94 -9.84 -35.00 19.72
CA LEU A 94 -11.29 -34.86 19.86
C LEU A 94 -11.64 -33.69 20.79
N LEU A 95 -12.86 -33.18 20.63
CA LEU A 95 -13.37 -32.06 21.41
C LEU A 95 -14.55 -32.49 22.29
N THR A 96 -14.72 -31.82 23.43
CA THR A 96 -15.87 -32.03 24.31
C THR A 96 -16.40 -30.72 24.91
N PRO A 97 -17.71 -30.51 25.08
CA PRO A 97 -18.26 -29.40 25.84
C PRO A 97 -18.03 -29.57 27.35
N PRO A 98 -17.98 -28.47 28.13
CA PRO A 98 -17.83 -28.55 29.59
C PRO A 98 -18.98 -29.30 30.28
N GLY A 99 -20.16 -29.35 29.65
CA GLY A 99 -21.39 -29.90 30.22
C GLY A 99 -21.55 -31.42 30.12
N GLY A 100 -20.68 -32.13 29.41
CA GLY A 100 -20.78 -33.59 29.24
C GLY A 100 -20.07 -34.10 27.99
N LEU A 101 -19.92 -35.42 27.89
CA LEU A 101 -19.28 -36.07 26.73
C LEU A 101 -20.35 -36.44 25.68
N PRO A 102 -20.31 -35.88 24.45
CA PRO A 102 -21.32 -36.15 23.42
C PRO A 102 -21.31 -37.61 22.98
N ASP A 103 -22.48 -38.14 22.60
CA ASP A 103 -22.63 -39.55 22.21
C ASP A 103 -21.77 -39.90 20.99
N GLU A 104 -21.60 -39.00 20.02
CA GLU A 104 -20.67 -39.22 18.89
C GLU A 104 -19.21 -39.34 19.33
N VAL A 105 -18.77 -38.57 20.32
CA VAL A 105 -17.40 -38.63 20.85
C VAL A 105 -17.20 -39.94 21.63
N VAL A 106 -18.20 -40.38 22.39
CA VAL A 106 -18.19 -41.69 23.04
C VAL A 106 -18.10 -42.83 22.03
N ALA A 107 -18.90 -42.76 20.95
CA ALA A 107 -18.89 -43.76 19.90
C ALA A 107 -17.53 -43.83 19.21
N GLU A 108 -16.93 -42.67 18.93
CA GLU A 108 -15.63 -42.60 18.28
C GLU A 108 -14.48 -43.08 19.19
N LEU A 109 -14.49 -42.74 20.48
CA LEU A 109 -13.52 -43.28 21.45
C LEU A 109 -13.55 -44.81 21.51
N LYS A 110 -14.75 -45.40 21.45
CA LYS A 110 -14.92 -46.86 21.41
C LYS A 110 -14.48 -47.45 20.08
N HIS A 111 -14.72 -46.75 18.98
CA HIS A 111 -14.30 -47.16 17.65
C HIS A 111 -12.78 -47.17 17.53
N LEU A 112 -12.13 -46.08 17.91
CA LEU A 112 -10.67 -45.93 17.88
C LEU A 112 -9.95 -46.88 18.83
N ASN A 113 -10.62 -47.24 19.94
CA ASN A 113 -10.13 -48.16 20.98
C ASN A 113 -8.67 -47.87 21.42
N PRO A 114 -8.38 -46.65 21.90
CA PRO A 114 -7.01 -46.25 22.20
C PRO A 114 -6.45 -46.90 23.46
N GLY A 115 -5.13 -47.08 23.51
CA GLY A 115 -4.41 -47.52 24.70
C GLY A 115 -4.25 -46.40 25.74
N THR A 116 -4.19 -45.15 25.27
CA THR A 116 -4.02 -43.95 26.11
C THR A 116 -5.00 -42.85 25.69
N ILE A 117 -5.54 -42.13 26.66
CA ILE A 117 -6.33 -40.91 26.43
C ILE A 117 -5.70 -39.77 27.23
N ASP A 118 -5.21 -38.75 26.54
CA ASP A 118 -4.60 -37.58 27.16
C ASP A 118 -5.58 -36.40 27.14
N ILE A 119 -6.04 -36.01 28.33
CA ILE A 119 -6.95 -34.90 28.55
C ILE A 119 -6.13 -33.62 28.72
N ILE A 120 -6.38 -32.63 27.87
CA ILE A 120 -5.65 -31.37 27.87
C ILE A 120 -6.43 -30.29 28.62
N GLY A 121 -5.76 -29.68 29.59
CA GLY A 121 -6.32 -28.60 30.40
C GLY A 121 -6.76 -29.05 31.80
N GLY A 122 -6.80 -28.06 32.69
CA GLY A 122 -7.17 -28.25 34.09
C GLY A 122 -8.65 -28.58 34.29
N THR A 123 -9.05 -28.73 35.56
CA THR A 123 -10.45 -29.02 35.93
C THR A 123 -11.43 -27.91 35.56
N ALA A 124 -10.94 -26.69 35.32
CA ALA A 124 -11.74 -25.59 34.79
C ALA A 124 -12.16 -25.79 33.32
N ALA A 125 -11.31 -26.45 32.51
CA ALA A 125 -11.60 -26.75 31.11
C ALA A 125 -12.38 -28.06 30.96
N ILE A 126 -11.91 -29.12 31.64
CA ILE A 126 -12.54 -30.45 31.63
C ILE A 126 -12.73 -30.89 33.09
N PRO A 127 -13.94 -30.73 33.67
CA PRO A 127 -14.22 -31.05 35.06
C PRO A 127 -14.02 -32.52 35.43
N ASP A 128 -13.79 -32.83 36.70
CA ASP A 128 -13.58 -34.21 37.17
C ASP A 128 -14.73 -35.18 36.84
N PRO A 129 -16.02 -34.78 36.92
CA PRO A 129 -17.10 -35.65 36.44
C PRO A 129 -16.95 -36.05 34.97
N LEU A 130 -16.47 -35.13 34.12
CA LEU A 130 -16.24 -35.40 32.70
C LEU A 130 -15.02 -36.31 32.48
N PHE A 131 -13.95 -36.13 33.28
CA PHE A 131 -12.81 -37.06 33.31
C PHE A 131 -13.28 -38.50 33.60
N GLN A 132 -14.16 -38.67 34.60
CA GLN A 132 -14.69 -39.99 34.96
C GLN A 132 -15.54 -40.60 33.84
N LEU A 133 -16.31 -39.78 33.10
CA LEU A 133 -17.07 -40.23 31.94
C LEU A 133 -16.14 -40.71 30.80
N ILE A 134 -15.05 -39.99 30.54
CA ILE A 134 -14.05 -40.39 29.54
C ILE A 134 -13.40 -41.72 29.92
N GLN A 135 -13.01 -41.88 31.19
CA GLN A 135 -12.43 -43.13 31.70
C GLN A 135 -13.41 -44.32 31.61
N ALA A 136 -14.69 -44.07 31.87
CA ALA A 136 -15.73 -45.09 31.74
C ALA A 136 -16.04 -45.47 30.28
N ALA A 137 -15.80 -44.57 29.32
CA ALA A 137 -16.08 -44.80 27.91
C ALA A 137 -15.16 -45.88 27.30
N VAL A 138 -13.89 -45.94 27.74
CA VAL A 138 -12.89 -46.92 27.30
C VAL A 138 -12.16 -47.51 28.53
N PRO A 139 -12.73 -48.50 29.23
CA PRO A 139 -12.19 -49.00 30.50
C PRO A 139 -10.78 -49.61 30.44
N GLY A 140 -10.29 -49.93 29.25
CA GLY A 140 -8.95 -50.47 29.02
C GLY A 140 -7.87 -49.43 28.75
N ALA A 141 -8.24 -48.15 28.58
CA ALA A 141 -7.31 -47.07 28.27
C ALA A 141 -6.71 -46.46 29.55
N THR A 142 -5.44 -46.05 29.47
CA THR A 142 -4.83 -45.19 30.49
C THR A 142 -5.26 -43.75 30.24
N VAL A 143 -5.93 -43.11 31.21
CA VAL A 143 -6.41 -41.73 31.05
C VAL A 143 -5.54 -40.79 31.88
N ASN A 144 -4.83 -39.88 31.21
CA ASN A 144 -3.99 -38.87 31.85
C ASN A 144 -4.61 -37.48 31.74
N ARG A 145 -4.26 -36.59 32.66
CA ARG A 145 -4.57 -35.16 32.56
C ARG A 145 -3.26 -34.37 32.49
N LEU A 146 -3.11 -33.60 31.42
CA LEU A 146 -1.97 -32.71 31.17
C LEU A 146 -2.45 -31.27 31.39
N ALA A 147 -2.00 -30.64 32.47
CA ALA A 147 -2.45 -29.31 32.88
C ALA A 147 -1.38 -28.56 33.68
N GLY A 148 -1.31 -27.25 33.48
CA GLY A 148 -0.48 -26.32 34.25
C GLY A 148 -1.29 -25.23 34.95
N ALA A 149 -0.59 -24.30 35.60
CA ALA A 149 -1.20 -23.16 36.30
C ALA A 149 -1.88 -22.17 35.33
N ASP A 150 -1.41 -22.10 34.10
CA ASP A 150 -1.93 -21.29 33.02
C ASP A 150 -1.77 -22.04 31.67
N ARG A 151 -2.16 -21.38 30.58
CA ARG A 151 -2.10 -21.95 29.22
C ARG A 151 -0.69 -22.26 28.73
N TYR A 152 0.31 -21.50 29.18
CA TYR A 152 1.71 -21.68 28.80
C TYR A 152 2.31 -22.88 29.54
N ALA A 153 2.01 -22.99 30.84
CA ALA A 153 2.37 -24.14 31.65
C ALA A 153 1.68 -25.44 31.17
N THR A 154 0.41 -25.38 30.75
CA THR A 154 -0.25 -26.54 30.13
C THR A 154 0.42 -26.94 28.81
N SER A 155 0.76 -25.97 27.94
CA SER A 155 1.50 -26.26 26.71
C SER A 155 2.83 -26.97 26.99
N ARG A 156 3.61 -26.50 27.96
CA ARG A 156 4.85 -27.17 28.38
C ARG A 156 4.59 -28.55 28.99
N ALA A 157 3.52 -28.73 29.75
CA ALA A 157 3.15 -30.06 30.28
C ALA A 157 2.81 -31.07 29.17
N VAL A 158 2.17 -30.61 28.08
CA VAL A 158 1.92 -31.45 26.89
C VAL A 158 3.23 -31.79 26.20
N VAL A 159 4.09 -30.79 25.99
CA VAL A 159 5.39 -30.98 25.33
C VAL A 159 6.28 -31.93 26.12
N GLY A 160 6.49 -31.69 27.42
CA GLY A 160 7.34 -32.53 28.27
C GLY A 160 6.80 -33.96 28.47
N ASN A 161 5.51 -34.22 28.22
CA ASN A 161 4.96 -35.58 28.26
C ASN A 161 5.28 -36.40 26.99
N VAL A 162 5.46 -35.73 25.84
CA VAL A 162 5.52 -36.38 24.53
C VAL A 162 6.88 -36.24 23.85
N PHE A 163 7.56 -35.11 24.04
CA PHE A 163 8.83 -34.79 23.40
C PHE A 163 9.96 -34.97 24.42
N THR A 164 10.89 -35.86 24.11
CA THR A 164 12.11 -36.05 24.92
C THR A 164 13.31 -35.28 24.36
N THR A 165 13.27 -34.98 23.06
CA THR A 165 14.25 -34.19 22.32
C THR A 165 13.54 -33.47 21.17
N ALA A 166 13.99 -32.27 20.82
CA ALA A 166 13.52 -31.53 19.65
C ALA A 166 14.67 -30.64 19.15
N HIS A 167 15.01 -30.75 17.86
CA HIS A 167 16.03 -29.88 17.25
C HIS A 167 15.43 -28.50 16.98
N THR A 168 14.21 -28.50 16.43
CA THR A 168 13.45 -27.29 16.13
C THR A 168 12.27 -27.17 17.10
N ALA A 169 11.97 -25.96 17.56
CA ALA A 169 10.73 -25.67 18.28
C ALA A 169 9.95 -24.56 17.59
N TYR A 170 8.64 -24.76 17.42
CA TYR A 170 7.75 -23.74 16.92
C TYR A 170 7.18 -22.94 18.10
N LEU A 171 7.30 -21.61 18.05
CA LEU A 171 6.74 -20.70 19.03
C LEU A 171 5.49 -20.03 18.48
N ALA A 172 4.42 -20.04 19.27
CA ALA A 172 3.19 -19.32 18.96
C ALA A 172 2.66 -18.58 20.20
N THR A 173 1.94 -17.48 19.99
CA THR A 173 1.35 -16.73 21.09
C THR A 173 0.12 -17.44 21.65
N GLY A 174 0.00 -17.50 22.98
CA GLY A 174 -1.18 -18.06 23.64
C GLY A 174 -2.37 -17.10 23.76
N ALA A 175 -2.27 -15.87 23.23
CA ALA A 175 -3.29 -14.82 23.37
C ALA A 175 -4.35 -14.82 22.25
N ASN A 176 -3.91 -14.87 20.99
CA ASN A 176 -4.74 -14.96 19.78
C ASN A 176 -4.01 -15.87 18.79
N TYR A 177 -4.62 -17.01 18.43
CA TYR A 177 -3.86 -18.18 17.99
C TYR A 177 -4.23 -18.79 16.61
N PRO A 178 -4.53 -17.98 15.58
CA PRO A 178 -4.64 -18.53 14.22
C PRO A 178 -3.30 -19.11 13.74
N ASP A 179 -2.19 -18.43 14.02
CA ASP A 179 -0.82 -18.82 13.62
C ASP A 179 -0.40 -20.18 14.20
N ALA A 180 -0.89 -20.48 15.41
CA ALA A 180 -0.59 -21.73 16.11
C ALA A 180 -1.20 -22.97 15.42
N LEU A 181 -2.25 -22.81 14.61
CA LEU A 181 -2.96 -23.93 13.98
C LEU A 181 -2.20 -24.47 12.76
N SER A 182 -1.75 -23.57 11.90
CA SER A 182 -0.90 -23.93 10.75
C SER A 182 0.48 -24.40 11.24
N ALA A 183 1.02 -23.75 12.27
CA ALA A 183 2.23 -24.22 12.95
C ALA A 183 2.06 -25.61 13.55
N ALA A 184 0.89 -25.95 14.09
CA ALA A 184 0.63 -27.28 14.66
C ALA A 184 0.69 -28.39 13.60
N ALA A 185 0.11 -28.17 12.41
CA ALA A 185 0.21 -29.13 11.31
C ALA A 185 1.66 -29.24 10.80
N ALA A 186 2.34 -28.11 10.60
CA ALA A 186 3.74 -28.06 10.18
C ALA A 186 4.68 -28.79 11.17
N ALA A 187 4.67 -28.41 12.44
CA ALA A 187 5.48 -29.01 13.48
C ALA A 187 5.13 -30.51 13.68
N GLY A 188 3.84 -30.85 13.64
CA GLY A 188 3.38 -32.23 13.71
C GLY A 188 3.94 -33.11 12.58
N SER A 189 4.01 -32.58 11.36
CA SER A 189 4.58 -33.29 10.20
C SER A 189 6.09 -33.56 10.32
N GLN A 190 6.79 -32.80 11.17
CA GLN A 190 8.22 -32.94 11.44
C GLN A 190 8.51 -33.61 12.79
N ALA A 191 7.46 -33.97 13.55
CA ALA A 191 7.53 -34.48 14.92
C ALA A 191 8.21 -33.53 15.93
N ASP A 192 8.07 -32.22 15.68
CA ASP A 192 8.57 -31.11 16.49
C ASP A 192 7.44 -30.50 17.36
N PRO A 193 7.77 -29.88 18.51
CA PRO A 193 6.79 -29.30 19.41
C PRO A 193 6.35 -27.88 18.98
N VAL A 194 5.09 -27.54 19.27
CA VAL A 194 4.62 -26.16 19.38
C VAL A 194 4.56 -25.77 20.85
N ILE A 195 5.32 -24.74 21.23
CA ILE A 195 5.38 -24.21 22.59
C ILE A 195 4.70 -22.83 22.62
N LEU A 196 3.69 -22.70 23.49
CA LEU A 196 2.96 -21.45 23.65
C LEU A 196 3.66 -20.51 24.63
N ILE A 197 3.74 -19.25 24.23
CA ILE A 197 4.37 -18.19 25.03
C ILE A 197 3.47 -16.96 25.16
N ASN A 198 3.78 -16.10 26.14
CA ASN A 198 3.23 -14.76 26.17
C ASN A 198 3.97 -13.88 25.13
N GLY A 199 3.45 -13.85 23.90
CA GLY A 199 4.10 -13.12 22.81
C GLY A 199 4.19 -11.60 22.99
N SER A 200 3.36 -11.01 23.86
CA SER A 200 3.43 -9.57 24.19
C SER A 200 4.53 -9.22 25.20
N ALA A 201 5.16 -10.21 25.83
CA ALA A 201 6.23 -9.99 26.77
C ALA A 201 7.49 -9.48 26.05
N THR A 202 8.38 -8.83 26.80
CA THR A 202 9.69 -8.39 26.29
C THR A 202 10.75 -9.48 26.36
N THR A 203 10.48 -10.58 27.06
CA THR A 203 11.39 -11.73 27.22
C THR A 203 10.60 -13.03 27.40
N LEU A 204 11.18 -14.15 26.97
CA LEU A 204 10.73 -15.50 27.32
C LEU A 204 10.84 -15.74 28.83
N ASP A 205 9.86 -16.48 29.37
CA ASP A 205 9.86 -16.89 30.77
C ASP A 205 10.90 -18.00 31.04
N SER A 206 11.33 -18.10 32.30
CA SER A 206 12.38 -19.04 32.70
C SER A 206 12.01 -20.51 32.48
N ASP A 207 10.73 -20.86 32.54
CA ASP A 207 10.28 -22.23 32.38
C ASP A 207 10.34 -22.64 30.90
N THR A 208 9.99 -21.73 29.99
CA THR A 208 10.18 -21.96 28.55
C THR A 208 11.65 -22.13 28.17
N LEU A 209 12.55 -21.31 28.76
CA LEU A 209 13.99 -21.47 28.55
C LEU A 209 14.53 -22.80 29.11
N ALA A 210 13.99 -23.26 30.24
CA ALA A 210 14.33 -24.56 30.81
C ALA A 210 13.86 -25.72 29.91
N GLU A 211 12.65 -25.62 29.34
CA GLU A 211 12.12 -26.58 28.38
C GLU A 211 13.00 -26.69 27.12
N PHE A 212 13.47 -25.55 26.58
CA PHE A 212 14.40 -25.54 25.44
C PHE A 212 15.70 -26.29 25.76
N ALA A 213 16.27 -26.04 26.93
CA ALA A 213 17.50 -26.71 27.36
C ALA A 213 17.28 -28.22 27.59
N GLN A 214 16.11 -28.61 28.10
CA GLN A 214 15.76 -30.01 28.32
C GLN A 214 15.58 -30.77 26.99
N LEU A 215 14.91 -30.15 26.01
CA LEU A 215 14.67 -30.74 24.70
C LEU A 215 15.89 -30.69 23.78
N GLY A 216 16.87 -29.83 24.08
CA GLY A 216 18.04 -29.62 23.25
C GLY A 216 17.74 -28.81 21.98
N VAL A 217 16.84 -27.84 22.08
CA VAL A 217 16.43 -26.97 20.96
C VAL A 217 17.61 -26.14 20.48
N THR A 218 17.90 -26.21 19.18
CA THR A 218 18.93 -25.40 18.52
C THR A 218 18.34 -24.40 17.54
N ASP A 219 17.15 -24.68 16.99
CA ASP A 219 16.49 -23.83 16.00
C ASP A 219 15.06 -23.48 16.45
N VAL A 220 14.64 -22.25 16.17
CA VAL A 220 13.32 -21.75 16.55
C VAL A 220 12.61 -21.16 15.35
N VAL A 221 11.36 -21.60 15.14
CA VAL A 221 10.44 -21.00 14.19
C VAL A 221 9.40 -20.19 14.96
N ILE A 222 9.38 -18.87 14.74
CA ILE A 222 8.37 -17.97 15.32
C ILE A 222 7.18 -17.91 14.38
N ALA A 223 6.04 -18.47 14.79
CA ALA A 223 4.79 -18.40 14.05
C ALA A 223 4.01 -17.13 14.43
N GLY A 224 4.04 -16.14 13.54
CA GLY A 224 3.37 -14.86 13.68
C GLY A 224 4.30 -13.65 13.57
N GLY A 225 3.72 -12.52 13.17
CA GLY A 225 4.43 -11.25 13.06
C GLY A 225 4.80 -10.62 14.43
N PRO A 226 5.47 -9.45 14.42
CA PRO A 226 5.89 -8.74 15.64
C PRO A 226 4.75 -8.36 16.60
N VAL A 227 3.52 -8.25 16.08
CA VAL A 227 2.30 -8.01 16.88
C VAL A 227 1.90 -9.27 17.68
N SER A 228 2.09 -10.47 17.11
CA SER A 228 1.79 -11.74 17.77
C SER A 228 2.88 -12.11 18.78
N ILE A 229 4.16 -12.03 18.36
CA ILE A 229 5.34 -12.30 19.19
C ILE A 229 6.32 -11.15 19.02
N SER A 230 6.60 -10.42 20.09
CA SER A 230 7.37 -9.17 20.08
C SER A 230 8.76 -9.33 19.46
N ALA A 231 9.25 -8.27 18.82
CA ALA A 231 10.63 -8.21 18.32
C ALA A 231 11.67 -8.34 19.45
N ALA A 232 11.31 -8.01 20.70
CA ALA A 232 12.18 -8.17 21.85
C ALA A 232 12.43 -9.66 22.20
N ILE A 233 11.41 -10.52 22.07
CA ILE A 233 11.56 -11.97 22.24
C ILE A 233 12.45 -12.56 21.13
N GLU A 234 12.26 -12.13 19.89
CA GLU A 234 13.13 -12.52 18.78
C GLU A 234 14.59 -12.08 19.01
N GLY A 235 14.83 -10.83 19.41
CA GLY A 235 16.18 -10.38 19.74
C GLY A 235 16.82 -11.15 20.91
N GLN A 236 16.02 -11.63 21.86
CA GLN A 236 16.50 -12.53 22.93
C GLN A 236 16.89 -13.91 22.35
N LEU A 237 16.08 -14.47 21.45
CA LEU A 237 16.36 -15.74 20.78
C LEU A 237 17.60 -15.66 19.90
N ASP A 238 17.77 -14.57 19.13
CA ASP A 238 18.96 -14.31 18.33
C ASP A 238 20.22 -14.26 19.19
N SER A 239 20.12 -13.68 20.39
CA SER A 239 21.23 -13.62 21.34
C SER A 239 21.54 -14.99 21.96
N LEU A 240 20.54 -15.85 22.10
CA LEU A 240 20.65 -17.16 22.74
C LEU A 240 21.14 -18.26 21.77
N LEU A 241 20.59 -18.28 20.56
CA LEU A 241 20.77 -19.35 19.56
C LEU A 241 21.60 -18.87 18.35
N GLY A 242 21.66 -17.56 18.10
CA GLY A 242 22.20 -16.94 16.89
C GLY A 242 21.12 -16.67 15.86
N ALA A 243 21.15 -15.49 15.21
CA ALA A 243 20.12 -15.07 14.25
C ALA A 243 19.95 -16.01 13.04
N ALA A 244 20.96 -16.82 12.70
CA ALA A 244 20.83 -17.83 11.64
C ALA A 244 19.95 -19.03 12.02
N HIS A 245 19.62 -19.19 13.30
CA HIS A 245 18.83 -20.29 13.88
C HIS A 245 17.44 -19.86 14.33
N VAL A 246 17.06 -18.61 14.04
CA VAL A 246 15.75 -18.05 14.37
C VAL A 246 15.09 -17.63 13.07
N THR A 247 13.93 -18.22 12.77
CA THR A 247 13.15 -17.89 11.57
C THR A 247 11.78 -17.39 12.00
N ARG A 248 11.45 -16.15 11.66
CA ARG A 248 10.09 -15.62 11.82
C ARG A 248 9.27 -15.81 10.56
N LEU A 249 8.08 -16.38 10.73
CA LEU A 249 7.08 -16.57 9.69
C LEU A 249 5.82 -15.80 10.10
N GLY A 250 5.71 -14.55 9.65
CA GLY A 250 4.59 -13.67 9.96
C GLY A 250 4.28 -12.76 8.78
N GLY A 251 3.04 -12.84 8.30
CA GLY A 251 2.50 -11.99 7.23
C GLY A 251 1.71 -10.80 7.78
N ALA A 252 1.20 -9.97 6.86
CA ALA A 252 0.31 -8.85 7.13
C ALA A 252 -0.99 -9.29 7.81
N ASP A 253 -1.44 -10.51 7.51
CA ASP A 253 -2.56 -11.14 8.19
C ASP A 253 -2.32 -12.62 8.55
N ARG A 254 -3.37 -13.26 9.08
CA ARG A 254 -3.34 -14.66 9.54
C ARG A 254 -3.28 -15.66 8.39
N TYR A 255 -3.83 -15.32 7.22
CA TYR A 255 -3.89 -16.20 6.07
C TYR A 255 -2.55 -16.24 5.36
N GLU A 256 -1.91 -15.08 5.23
CA GLU A 256 -0.53 -14.97 4.75
C GLU A 256 0.43 -15.65 5.71
N THR A 257 0.31 -15.41 7.03
CA THR A 257 1.11 -16.13 8.04
C THR A 257 0.96 -17.65 7.90
N SER A 258 -0.27 -18.13 7.68
CA SER A 258 -0.53 -19.55 7.43
C SER A 258 0.15 -20.08 6.17
N ALA A 259 0.15 -19.31 5.07
CA ALA A 259 0.80 -19.68 3.82
C ALA A 259 2.34 -19.71 3.99
N LEU A 260 2.93 -18.70 4.63
CA LEU A 260 4.36 -18.66 4.93
C LEU A 260 4.82 -19.88 5.76
N ILE A 261 4.02 -20.30 6.76
CA ILE A 261 4.28 -21.51 7.54
C ILE A 261 4.20 -22.77 6.64
N GLY A 262 3.20 -22.85 5.75
CA GLY A 262 3.05 -23.93 4.79
C GLY A 262 4.25 -24.03 3.82
N ALA A 263 4.55 -22.95 3.12
CA ALA A 263 5.65 -22.86 2.16
C ALA A 263 7.03 -23.12 2.79
N HIS A 264 7.25 -22.73 4.04
CA HIS A 264 8.49 -23.03 4.76
C HIS A 264 8.61 -24.52 5.10
N SER A 265 7.51 -25.14 5.52
CA SER A 265 7.53 -26.49 6.11
C SER A 265 7.36 -27.61 5.09
N PHE A 266 6.82 -27.31 3.91
CA PHE A 266 6.51 -28.27 2.86
C PHE A 266 7.12 -27.83 1.52
N THR A 267 7.76 -28.75 0.81
CA THR A 267 8.27 -28.52 -0.56
C THR A 267 7.40 -29.16 -1.63
N SER A 268 6.54 -30.10 -1.25
CA SER A 268 5.48 -30.69 -2.07
C SER A 268 4.41 -31.31 -1.15
N ALA A 269 3.16 -31.31 -1.60
CA ALA A 269 2.05 -31.94 -0.88
C ALA A 269 1.00 -32.42 -1.89
N THR A 270 0.57 -33.68 -1.78
CA THR A 270 -0.52 -34.20 -2.63
C THR A 270 -1.91 -33.82 -2.12
N LYS A 271 -2.05 -33.73 -0.78
CA LYS A 271 -3.26 -33.36 -0.04
C LYS A 271 -2.98 -32.13 0.83
N VAL A 272 -3.96 -31.22 0.91
CA VAL A 272 -3.98 -30.09 1.85
C VAL A 272 -5.27 -30.10 2.66
N TYR A 273 -5.25 -29.54 3.86
CA TYR A 273 -6.45 -29.24 4.64
C TYR A 273 -6.71 -27.74 4.66
N LEU A 274 -7.96 -27.34 4.39
CA LEU A 274 -8.41 -25.95 4.45
C LEU A 274 -9.37 -25.79 5.63
N ALA A 275 -9.11 -24.85 6.52
CA ALA A 275 -9.97 -24.57 7.67
C ALA A 275 -10.26 -23.07 7.80
N ALA A 276 -11.38 -22.71 8.43
CA ALA A 276 -11.73 -21.31 8.61
C ALA A 276 -10.75 -20.59 9.56
N GLY A 277 -10.26 -19.41 9.16
CA GLY A 277 -9.35 -18.59 9.98
C GLY A 277 -10.03 -17.68 11.01
N THR A 278 -11.36 -17.75 11.17
CA THR A 278 -12.15 -16.89 12.06
C THR A 278 -12.75 -17.62 13.26
N GLU A 279 -12.87 -18.96 13.22
CA GLU A 279 -13.37 -19.84 14.29
C GLU A 279 -12.56 -21.15 14.28
N PHE A 280 -11.84 -21.44 15.36
CA PHE A 280 -10.72 -22.41 15.32
C PHE A 280 -10.96 -23.86 15.81
N PRO A 281 -12.14 -24.31 16.30
CA PRO A 281 -12.24 -25.67 16.85
C PRO A 281 -12.07 -26.74 15.76
N ASP A 282 -12.55 -26.47 14.55
CA ASP A 282 -12.43 -27.36 13.39
C ASP A 282 -10.97 -27.47 12.94
N ALA A 283 -10.25 -26.35 12.91
CA ALA A 283 -8.82 -26.28 12.59
C ALA A 283 -7.95 -26.98 13.65
N LEU A 284 -8.34 -26.94 14.93
CA LEU A 284 -7.59 -27.59 16.02
C LEU A 284 -7.61 -29.12 15.89
N ALA A 285 -8.78 -29.72 15.64
CA ALA A 285 -8.86 -31.16 15.38
C ALA A 285 -8.18 -31.51 14.04
N GLY A 286 -8.35 -30.64 13.04
CA GLY A 286 -7.73 -30.75 11.73
C GLY A 286 -6.20 -30.77 11.75
N SER A 287 -5.55 -29.93 12.55
CA SER A 287 -4.10 -29.78 12.56
C SER A 287 -3.39 -31.03 13.06
N ALA A 288 -3.97 -31.76 14.01
CA ALA A 288 -3.45 -33.05 14.48
C ALA A 288 -3.43 -34.08 13.36
N VAL A 289 -4.54 -34.23 12.62
CA VAL A 289 -4.66 -35.18 11.50
C VAL A 289 -3.80 -34.75 10.31
N ALA A 290 -3.77 -33.45 9.98
CA ALA A 290 -2.93 -32.91 8.92
C ALA A 290 -1.44 -33.17 9.19
N GLY A 291 -0.97 -32.87 10.41
CA GLY A 291 0.40 -33.16 10.83
C GLY A 291 0.72 -34.66 10.78
N ALA A 292 -0.17 -35.53 11.28
CA ALA A 292 0.03 -36.98 11.26
C ALA A 292 0.13 -37.56 9.84
N LEU A 293 -0.54 -36.93 8.86
CA LEU A 293 -0.54 -37.33 7.46
C LEU A 293 0.52 -36.61 6.62
N HIS A 294 1.41 -35.83 7.25
CA HIS A 294 2.39 -34.98 6.58
C HIS A 294 1.79 -34.05 5.52
N ALA A 295 0.62 -33.47 5.83
CA ALA A 295 -0.11 -32.56 4.97
C ALA A 295 -0.16 -31.14 5.58
N PRO A 296 -0.07 -30.07 4.76
CA PRO A 296 -0.29 -28.72 5.25
C PRO A 296 -1.74 -28.51 5.69
N LEU A 297 -1.92 -27.67 6.71
CA LEU A 297 -3.21 -27.06 7.04
C LEU A 297 -3.11 -25.56 6.79
N LEU A 298 -3.94 -25.05 5.89
CA LEU A 298 -4.00 -23.62 5.56
C LEU A 298 -5.31 -23.03 6.10
N THR A 299 -5.21 -21.90 6.78
CA THR A 299 -6.40 -21.14 7.18
C THR A 299 -6.89 -20.28 6.02
N VAL A 300 -8.19 -20.25 5.77
CA VAL A 300 -8.82 -19.47 4.69
C VAL A 300 -9.99 -18.64 5.21
N GLN A 301 -10.47 -17.70 4.40
CA GLN A 301 -11.66 -16.93 4.71
C GLN A 301 -12.93 -17.80 4.55
N PRO A 302 -14.00 -17.54 5.30
CA PRO A 302 -15.26 -18.29 5.15
C PRO A 302 -15.85 -18.25 3.72
N GLY A 303 -15.58 -17.17 2.97
CA GLY A 303 -16.14 -16.93 1.64
C GLY A 303 -15.25 -17.32 0.46
N CYS A 304 -13.93 -17.43 0.66
CA CYS A 304 -12.96 -17.52 -0.42
C CYS A 304 -11.59 -18.03 0.08
N VAL A 305 -10.74 -18.43 -0.86
CA VAL A 305 -9.35 -18.82 -0.60
C VAL A 305 -8.45 -17.60 -0.82
N PRO A 306 -7.74 -17.10 0.21
CA PRO A 306 -6.78 -16.00 0.05
C PRO A 306 -5.70 -16.32 -0.99
N TYR A 307 -5.15 -15.28 -1.61
CA TYR A 307 -4.21 -15.42 -2.73
C TYR A 307 -3.03 -16.35 -2.40
N ASP A 308 -2.30 -16.07 -1.32
CA ASP A 308 -1.11 -16.86 -0.95
C ASP A 308 -1.46 -18.31 -0.62
N SER A 309 -2.60 -18.53 0.04
CA SER A 309 -3.09 -19.89 0.31
C SER A 309 -3.41 -20.65 -0.97
N TYR A 310 -3.92 -19.97 -2.01
CA TYR A 310 -4.18 -20.57 -3.32
C TYR A 310 -2.87 -20.85 -4.08
N ALA A 311 -1.93 -19.89 -4.03
CA ALA A 311 -0.61 -20.01 -4.65
C ALA A 311 0.14 -21.24 -4.10
N ASP A 312 0.08 -21.46 -2.78
CA ASP A 312 0.64 -22.64 -2.11
C ASP A 312 0.06 -23.96 -2.66
N LEU A 313 -1.23 -24.02 -2.99
CA LEU A 313 -1.84 -25.24 -3.55
C LEU A 313 -1.15 -25.64 -4.85
N THR A 314 -0.89 -24.64 -5.70
CA THR A 314 -0.27 -24.85 -7.00
C THR A 314 1.21 -25.15 -6.85
N ALA A 315 1.93 -24.36 -6.03
CA ALA A 315 3.37 -24.50 -5.80
C ALA A 315 3.73 -25.85 -5.17
N LEU A 316 2.93 -26.34 -4.24
CA LEU A 316 3.13 -27.64 -3.60
C LEU A 316 2.70 -28.83 -4.47
N GLY A 317 2.06 -28.58 -5.62
CA GLY A 317 1.55 -29.63 -6.50
C GLY A 317 0.36 -30.39 -5.91
N VAL A 318 -0.50 -29.70 -5.15
CA VAL A 318 -1.69 -30.28 -4.53
C VAL A 318 -2.62 -30.82 -5.61
N THR A 319 -3.17 -32.00 -5.36
CA THR A 319 -4.18 -32.64 -6.23
C THR A 319 -5.53 -32.81 -5.53
N HIS A 320 -5.54 -32.71 -4.20
CA HIS A 320 -6.74 -32.84 -3.38
C HIS A 320 -6.73 -31.84 -2.20
N ALA A 321 -7.81 -31.08 -2.05
CA ALA A 321 -8.02 -30.19 -0.90
C ALA A 321 -9.21 -30.66 -0.07
N THR A 322 -9.00 -30.85 1.23
CA THR A 322 -10.05 -31.24 2.18
C THR A 322 -10.45 -30.05 3.03
N LEU A 323 -11.68 -29.60 2.88
CA LEU A 323 -12.27 -28.53 3.67
C LEU A 323 -12.75 -29.10 5.02
N ILE A 324 -12.35 -28.48 6.12
CA ILE A 324 -12.75 -28.86 7.47
C ILE A 324 -13.80 -27.87 7.98
N GLY A 325 -14.98 -28.37 8.30
CA GLY A 325 -16.10 -27.59 8.79
C GLY A 325 -17.27 -27.54 7.81
N GLY A 326 -18.47 -27.25 8.35
CA GLY A 326 -19.70 -27.14 7.57
C GLY A 326 -19.76 -25.88 6.71
N THR A 327 -20.82 -25.74 5.91
CA THR A 327 -21.00 -24.58 5.01
C THR A 327 -21.17 -23.23 5.73
N ALA A 328 -21.49 -23.26 7.02
CA ALA A 328 -21.51 -22.07 7.87
C ALA A 328 -20.09 -21.57 8.24
N ALA A 329 -19.10 -22.47 8.30
CA ALA A 329 -17.71 -22.13 8.58
C ALA A 329 -16.93 -21.81 7.28
N LEU A 330 -17.13 -22.63 6.25
CA LEU A 330 -16.54 -22.47 4.92
C LEU A 330 -17.65 -22.61 3.88
N SER A 331 -18.04 -21.51 3.24
CA SER A 331 -19.12 -21.45 2.26
C SER A 331 -18.88 -22.34 1.04
N SER A 332 -19.92 -22.48 0.20
CA SER A 332 -19.84 -23.22 -1.06
C SER A 332 -18.88 -22.62 -2.09
N SER A 333 -18.48 -21.36 -1.92
CA SER A 333 -17.46 -20.73 -2.76
C SER A 333 -16.07 -21.33 -2.52
N VAL A 334 -15.77 -21.74 -1.28
CA VAL A 334 -14.50 -22.39 -0.94
C VAL A 334 -14.45 -23.83 -1.50
N ASP A 335 -15.58 -24.53 -1.63
CA ASP A 335 -15.63 -25.86 -2.28
C ASP A 335 -15.11 -25.81 -3.73
N ASN A 336 -15.23 -24.65 -4.39
CA ASN A 336 -14.74 -24.41 -5.74
C ASN A 336 -13.37 -23.73 -5.77
N LEU A 337 -12.70 -23.61 -4.62
CA LEU A 337 -11.43 -22.89 -4.44
C LEU A 337 -11.48 -21.47 -5.03
N ARG A 338 -12.63 -20.79 -4.91
CA ARG A 338 -12.77 -19.41 -5.38
C ARG A 338 -11.75 -18.51 -4.65
N LYS A 339 -10.84 -17.87 -5.39
CA LYS A 339 -9.91 -16.86 -4.86
C LYS A 339 -10.67 -15.68 -4.24
N CYS A 340 -10.12 -15.04 -3.22
CA CYS A 340 -10.65 -13.79 -2.71
C CYS A 340 -10.53 -12.68 -3.76
N ASP A 341 -11.53 -11.80 -3.85
CA ASP A 341 -11.44 -10.64 -4.75
C ASP A 341 -10.51 -9.61 -4.09
N PRO A 342 -9.56 -9.01 -4.80
CA PRO A 342 -8.69 -8.01 -4.20
C PRO A 342 -9.44 -6.71 -3.87
N GLU A 343 -9.03 -6.09 -2.78
CA GLU A 343 -9.34 -4.71 -2.40
C GLU A 343 -8.23 -3.80 -2.92
N LEU A 344 -8.62 -2.68 -3.52
CA LEU A 344 -7.74 -1.62 -3.99
C LEU A 344 -7.62 -0.55 -2.92
N SER A 345 -6.38 -0.11 -2.65
CA SER A 345 -6.08 1.09 -1.86
C SER A 345 -5.13 1.98 -2.64
N ILE A 346 -5.33 3.31 -2.59
CA ILE A 346 -4.38 4.27 -3.15
C ILE A 346 -3.23 4.42 -2.14
N VAL A 347 -2.00 4.18 -2.58
CA VAL A 347 -0.80 4.19 -1.72
C VAL A 347 0.14 5.35 -2.00
N ALA A 348 0.07 5.96 -3.18
CA ALA A 348 0.70 7.24 -3.49
C ALA A 348 -0.04 7.95 -4.64
N GLY A 349 -0.03 9.28 -4.64
CA GLY A 349 -0.35 10.08 -5.83
C GLY A 349 0.95 10.63 -6.40
N VAL A 350 1.27 10.28 -7.63
CA VAL A 350 2.43 10.78 -8.38
C VAL A 350 1.97 12.00 -9.18
N ALA A 351 2.50 13.17 -8.85
CA ALA A 351 2.10 14.42 -9.47
C ALA A 351 2.48 14.44 -10.97
N ARG A 352 1.57 14.05 -11.85
CA ARG A 352 1.69 14.35 -13.29
C ARG A 352 1.00 15.68 -13.62
N ALA A 353 1.74 16.56 -14.28
CA ALA A 353 1.14 17.65 -15.04
C ALA A 353 0.23 17.06 -16.16
N PRO A 354 -1.03 17.49 -16.27
CA PRO A 354 -1.92 17.01 -17.34
C PRO A 354 -1.48 17.51 -18.73
N HIS A 355 -1.61 16.65 -19.74
CA HIS A 355 -1.40 16.96 -21.16
C HIS A 355 -2.57 17.80 -21.73
N PRO A 356 -2.38 18.51 -22.87
CA PRO A 356 -2.70 19.92 -23.04
C PRO A 356 -4.20 20.19 -23.32
N GLY A 357 -4.91 20.67 -22.31
CA GLY A 357 -5.99 21.65 -22.43
C GLY A 357 -5.63 22.82 -21.52
N PRO A 358 -6.07 24.07 -21.78
CA PRO A 358 -5.45 25.24 -21.17
C PRO A 358 -5.78 25.32 -19.67
N SER A 359 -4.90 24.85 -18.82
CA SER A 359 -4.74 25.29 -17.43
C SER A 359 -3.33 24.94 -16.95
N THR A 360 -2.63 25.96 -16.50
CA THR A 360 -1.22 26.00 -16.11
C THR A 360 -1.02 25.49 -14.68
N GLU A 361 -0.07 24.56 -14.54
CA GLU A 361 0.73 24.19 -13.35
C GLU A 361 0.09 23.35 -12.21
N SER A 362 0.90 22.42 -11.69
CA SER A 362 0.63 21.59 -10.50
C SER A 362 1.23 22.24 -9.26
N SER A 363 0.58 23.31 -8.81
CA SER A 363 0.76 23.91 -7.49
C SER A 363 -0.36 23.42 -6.57
N ILE A 364 -0.10 23.31 -5.26
CA ILE A 364 -1.22 23.28 -4.31
C ILE A 364 -1.81 24.69 -4.35
N ASP A 365 -2.88 24.87 -5.12
CA ASP A 365 -3.58 26.15 -5.20
C ASP A 365 -4.42 26.31 -3.92
N ALA A 366 -3.74 26.63 -2.83
CA ALA A 366 -4.35 26.76 -1.51
C ALA A 366 -5.30 27.96 -1.51
N VAL A 367 -6.60 27.65 -1.52
CA VAL A 367 -7.69 28.63 -1.35
C VAL A 367 -7.70 29.13 0.09
N ASP A 368 -7.49 28.22 1.04
CA ASP A 368 -7.44 28.54 2.46
C ASP A 368 -6.57 27.54 3.26
N THR A 369 -6.14 27.94 4.46
CA THR A 369 -5.38 27.09 5.39
C THR A 369 -5.88 27.20 6.82
N ALA A 370 -5.79 26.11 7.57
CA ALA A 370 -6.14 26.09 9.00
C ALA A 370 -5.10 25.33 9.81
N THR A 371 -4.83 25.73 11.06
CA THR A 371 -3.89 25.03 11.94
C THR A 371 -4.52 24.55 13.24
N ASP A 372 -4.24 23.29 13.60
CA ASP A 372 -4.74 22.72 14.86
C ASP A 372 -3.76 22.91 16.03
N HIS A 373 -4.23 22.58 17.24
CA HIS A 373 -3.42 22.68 18.46
C HIS A 373 -2.22 21.72 18.51
N ALA A 374 -2.18 20.71 17.63
CA ALA A 374 -1.05 19.80 17.48
C ALA A 374 -0.04 20.31 16.44
N GLY A 375 -0.28 21.46 15.82
CA GLY A 375 0.56 22.09 14.81
C GLY A 375 0.40 21.47 13.41
N ASN A 376 -0.68 20.73 13.17
CA ASN A 376 -0.99 20.27 11.82
C ASN A 376 -1.58 21.42 11.00
N VAL A 377 -1.14 21.55 9.76
CA VAL A 377 -1.66 22.50 8.78
C VAL A 377 -2.62 21.75 7.86
N TYR A 378 -3.85 22.22 7.76
CA TYR A 378 -4.83 21.74 6.81
C TYR A 378 -4.90 22.70 5.63
N VAL A 379 -4.91 22.17 4.42
CA VAL A 379 -4.84 22.96 3.19
C VAL A 379 -6.03 22.60 2.31
N LEU A 380 -6.76 23.63 1.88
CA LEU A 380 -7.85 23.50 0.92
C LEU A 380 -7.32 23.77 -0.49
N ASP A 381 -7.19 22.73 -1.32
CA ASP A 381 -6.67 22.85 -2.69
C ASP A 381 -7.81 23.10 -3.69
N ALA A 382 -7.78 24.26 -4.36
CA ALA A 382 -8.77 24.69 -5.35
C ALA A 382 -8.75 23.82 -6.61
N THR A 383 -7.57 23.37 -7.01
CA THR A 383 -7.37 22.63 -8.26
C THR A 383 -7.74 21.16 -8.10
N ALA A 384 -7.36 20.57 -6.96
CA ALA A 384 -7.64 19.18 -6.65
C ALA A 384 -8.97 18.97 -5.93
N LEU A 385 -9.66 20.06 -5.52
CA LEU A 385 -10.94 20.05 -4.80
C LEU A 385 -10.92 19.10 -3.60
N ARG A 386 -9.85 19.19 -2.80
CA ARG A 386 -9.58 18.33 -1.65
C ARG A 386 -9.00 19.09 -0.47
N ILE A 387 -9.09 18.47 0.69
CA ILE A 387 -8.43 18.90 1.91
C ILE A 387 -7.28 17.95 2.22
N GLU A 388 -6.10 18.51 2.39
CA GLU A 388 -4.89 17.83 2.81
C GLU A 388 -4.49 18.25 4.21
N LYS A 389 -3.79 17.39 4.93
CA LYS A 389 -3.23 17.64 6.26
C LYS A 389 -1.73 17.40 6.21
N ILE A 390 -0.97 18.40 6.61
CA ILE A 390 0.48 18.41 6.78
C ILE A 390 0.78 18.43 8.28
N THR A 391 1.51 17.43 8.77
CA THR A 391 1.94 17.38 10.18
C THR A 391 3.10 18.34 10.45
N PRO A 392 3.42 18.68 11.72
CA PRO A 392 4.63 19.45 12.05
C PRO A 392 5.94 18.82 11.54
N THR A 393 5.92 17.51 11.27
CA THR A 393 7.05 16.77 10.70
C THR A 393 7.08 16.77 9.17
N GLY A 394 6.14 17.44 8.50
CA GLY A 394 6.02 17.53 7.06
C GLY A 394 5.30 16.34 6.39
N GLN A 395 4.71 15.42 7.16
CA GLN A 395 3.94 14.30 6.59
C GLN A 395 2.60 14.78 6.06
N LEU A 396 2.29 14.43 4.81
CA LEU A 396 1.05 14.78 4.11
C LEU A 396 0.04 13.62 4.18
N SER A 397 -1.23 13.95 4.36
CA SER A 397 -2.34 12.98 4.40
C SER A 397 -3.61 13.60 3.87
N PHE A 398 -4.42 12.80 3.18
CA PHE A 398 -5.70 13.23 2.63
C PHE A 398 -6.81 13.18 3.70
N VAL A 399 -7.65 14.21 3.74
CA VAL A 399 -8.69 14.38 4.77
C VAL A 399 -10.11 14.29 4.18
N ALA A 400 -10.38 14.97 3.07
CA ALA A 400 -11.72 15.04 2.47
C ALA A 400 -11.72 15.55 1.03
N GLY A 401 -12.79 15.26 0.28
CA GLY A 401 -13.01 15.76 -1.09
C GLY A 401 -12.68 14.73 -2.17
N ASN A 402 -13.65 14.42 -3.02
CA ASN A 402 -13.52 13.42 -4.09
C ASN A 402 -13.03 14.01 -5.44
N GLY A 403 -12.57 15.26 -5.45
CA GLY A 403 -12.12 15.94 -6.67
C GLY A 403 -13.23 16.51 -7.55
N THR A 404 -14.49 16.54 -7.09
CA THR A 404 -15.61 17.13 -7.85
C THR A 404 -16.17 18.40 -7.21
N THR A 405 -16.78 19.24 -8.05
CA THR A 405 -17.52 20.44 -7.63
C THR A 405 -18.96 20.13 -7.23
N ASP A 406 -19.33 18.86 -7.07
CA ASP A 406 -20.67 18.48 -6.64
C ASP A 406 -20.96 19.02 -5.23
N ASP A 407 -22.22 19.37 -4.98
CA ASP A 407 -22.65 19.81 -3.66
C ASP A 407 -22.30 18.75 -2.60
N PRO A 408 -21.82 19.16 -1.40
CA PRO A 408 -21.44 18.21 -0.37
C PRO A 408 -22.59 17.31 0.06
N THR A 409 -22.31 16.04 0.32
CA THR A 409 -23.28 15.04 0.77
C THR A 409 -22.88 14.48 2.14
N PRO A 410 -23.80 14.43 3.14
CA PRO A 410 -23.47 13.91 4.46
C PRO A 410 -23.09 12.42 4.39
N GLY A 411 -22.01 12.04 5.06
CA GLY A 411 -21.42 10.71 4.92
C GLY A 411 -19.92 10.73 5.17
N ALA A 412 -19.17 9.80 4.58
CA ALA A 412 -17.71 9.86 4.63
C ALA A 412 -17.23 11.07 3.81
N ALA A 413 -16.43 11.93 4.42
CA ALA A 413 -15.97 13.19 3.81
C ALA A 413 -15.09 12.97 2.57
N ILE A 414 -14.47 11.80 2.47
CA ILE A 414 -13.65 11.38 1.34
C ILE A 414 -14.47 11.05 0.08
N ASP A 415 -15.75 10.68 0.23
CA ASP A 415 -16.62 10.30 -0.88
C ASP A 415 -17.42 11.50 -1.43
N SER A 416 -17.45 12.61 -0.68
CA SER A 416 -18.25 13.79 -0.98
C SER A 416 -17.48 14.78 -1.86
N GLY A 417 -18.18 15.42 -2.81
CA GLY A 417 -17.71 16.66 -3.43
C GLY A 417 -17.64 17.80 -2.41
N LEU A 418 -16.87 18.84 -2.73
CA LEU A 418 -16.69 20.00 -1.84
C LEU A 418 -17.42 21.26 -2.32
N GLY A 419 -18.15 21.22 -3.44
CA GLY A 419 -19.09 22.29 -3.83
C GLY A 419 -18.47 23.68 -4.02
N SER A 420 -17.30 23.77 -4.67
CA SER A 420 -16.52 25.02 -4.83
C SER A 420 -16.22 25.69 -3.48
N PRO A 421 -15.32 25.09 -2.69
CA PRO A 421 -15.03 25.57 -1.35
C PRO A 421 -14.20 26.86 -1.36
N THR A 422 -14.47 27.76 -0.43
CA THR A 422 -13.83 29.10 -0.34
C THR A 422 -13.01 29.32 0.92
N SER A 423 -13.31 28.59 2.01
CA SER A 423 -12.61 28.75 3.28
C SER A 423 -12.68 27.50 4.15
N LEU A 424 -11.67 27.33 5.00
CA LEU A 424 -11.43 26.21 5.90
C LEU A 424 -11.02 26.71 7.29
N ALA A 425 -11.70 26.24 8.34
CA ALA A 425 -11.26 26.43 9.72
C ALA A 425 -11.25 25.13 10.52
N VAL A 426 -10.58 25.15 11.66
CA VAL A 426 -10.49 24.03 12.59
C VAL A 426 -10.88 24.45 14.00
N ASP A 427 -11.69 23.64 14.68
CA ASP A 427 -12.07 23.90 16.07
C ASP A 427 -11.07 23.33 17.10
N GLY A 428 -11.31 23.60 18.37
CA GLY A 428 -10.47 23.09 19.47
C GLY A 428 -10.48 21.56 19.63
N ALA A 429 -11.41 20.85 18.99
CA ALA A 429 -11.47 19.38 18.96
C ALA A 429 -10.73 18.78 17.74
N GLY A 430 -10.33 19.61 16.78
CA GLY A 430 -9.71 19.19 15.52
C GLY A 430 -10.72 18.87 14.43
N ASP A 431 -11.99 19.24 14.60
CA ASP A 431 -12.99 19.10 13.53
C ASP A 431 -12.87 20.29 12.56
N LEU A 432 -13.03 20.00 11.27
CA LEU A 432 -12.92 20.99 10.21
C LEU A 432 -14.28 21.57 9.84
N TYR A 433 -14.29 22.84 9.49
CA TYR A 433 -15.44 23.58 9.01
C TYR A 433 -15.09 24.20 7.66
N LEU A 434 -15.99 24.06 6.69
CA LEU A 434 -15.74 24.44 5.31
C LEU A 434 -16.89 25.28 4.77
N CYS A 435 -16.57 26.43 4.19
CA CYS A 435 -17.48 27.22 3.36
C CYS A 435 -17.50 26.61 1.96
N THR A 436 -18.70 26.35 1.46
CA THR A 436 -18.95 25.99 0.07
C THR A 436 -19.91 26.99 -0.55
N GLN A 437 -20.14 26.92 -1.86
CA GLN A 437 -20.96 27.89 -2.58
C GLN A 437 -22.36 28.12 -1.95
N SER A 438 -22.96 27.13 -1.29
CA SER A 438 -24.32 27.25 -0.74
C SER A 438 -24.49 26.69 0.69
N ARG A 439 -23.40 26.26 1.33
CA ARG A 439 -23.45 25.59 2.64
C ARG A 439 -22.18 25.87 3.46
N ILE A 440 -22.33 25.74 4.77
CA ILE A 440 -21.20 25.45 5.67
C ILE A 440 -21.33 24.00 6.13
N VAL A 441 -20.25 23.24 6.00
CA VAL A 441 -20.19 21.83 6.38
C VAL A 441 -19.15 21.60 7.46
N LYS A 442 -19.37 20.56 8.27
CA LYS A 442 -18.46 20.10 9.32
C LYS A 442 -17.94 18.72 8.98
N ILE A 443 -16.63 18.52 9.08
CA ILE A 443 -15.96 17.24 8.95
C ILE A 443 -15.32 16.89 10.29
N THR A 444 -15.79 15.81 10.92
CA THR A 444 -15.23 15.38 12.21
C THR A 444 -13.83 14.78 12.04
N THR A 445 -13.05 14.70 13.11
CA THR A 445 -11.78 13.94 13.16
C THR A 445 -11.90 12.46 12.74
N ALA A 446 -13.09 11.87 12.79
CA ALA A 446 -13.38 10.53 12.28
C ALA A 446 -13.70 10.47 10.77
N GLY A 447 -13.60 11.59 10.05
CA GLY A 447 -13.84 11.67 8.61
C GLY A 447 -15.32 11.70 8.20
N THR A 448 -16.25 12.04 9.10
CA THR A 448 -17.68 12.17 8.77
C THR A 448 -18.05 13.61 8.45
N LEU A 449 -18.62 13.85 7.26
CA LEU A 449 -19.16 15.13 6.79
C LEU A 449 -20.64 15.28 7.18
N SER A 450 -21.02 16.48 7.65
CA SER A 450 -22.39 16.86 7.98
C SER A 450 -22.66 18.34 7.67
N TYR A 451 -23.93 18.70 7.50
CA TYR A 451 -24.32 20.10 7.29
C TYR A 451 -24.39 20.86 8.61
N VAL A 452 -23.90 22.11 8.58
CA VAL A 452 -23.99 23.05 9.70
C VAL A 452 -24.96 24.18 9.38
N ALA A 453 -24.88 24.72 8.15
CA ALA A 453 -25.72 25.81 7.70
C ALA A 453 -25.92 25.81 6.18
N GLY A 454 -26.90 26.59 5.73
CA GLY A 454 -27.30 26.70 4.32
C GLY A 454 -28.44 25.75 3.95
N ASP A 455 -29.40 26.23 3.18
CA ASP A 455 -30.50 25.44 2.62
C ASP A 455 -30.11 24.74 1.29
N GLY A 456 -28.92 25.02 0.77
CA GLY A 456 -28.42 24.54 -0.53
C GLY A 456 -28.69 25.49 -1.68
N THR A 457 -29.06 26.75 -1.40
CA THR A 457 -29.21 27.80 -2.41
C THR A 457 -28.20 28.92 -2.19
N TYR A 458 -27.64 29.43 -3.29
CA TYR A 458 -26.72 30.56 -3.29
C TYR A 458 -27.47 31.88 -3.02
N GLY A 459 -27.01 32.68 -2.06
CA GLY A 459 -27.51 34.04 -1.84
C GLY A 459 -27.32 34.58 -0.42
N ALA A 460 -27.83 35.79 -0.20
CA ALA A 460 -27.79 36.50 1.07
C ALA A 460 -28.42 35.70 2.21
N SER A 461 -27.69 35.55 3.32
CA SER A 461 -28.21 34.86 4.49
C SER A 461 -29.22 35.71 5.26
N VAL A 462 -30.08 35.05 6.04
CA VAL A 462 -31.15 35.68 6.81
C VAL A 462 -31.08 35.20 8.26
N PRO A 463 -31.01 36.12 9.25
CA PRO A 463 -30.99 35.78 10.66
C PRO A 463 -32.14 34.86 11.08
N GLY A 464 -31.82 33.79 11.80
CA GLY A 464 -32.77 32.72 12.11
C GLY A 464 -32.09 31.35 12.21
N PRO A 465 -32.81 30.24 11.95
CA PRO A 465 -32.22 28.91 11.91
C PRO A 465 -31.21 28.78 10.77
N ALA A 466 -29.96 28.42 11.08
CA ALA A 466 -28.84 28.39 10.13
C ALA A 466 -29.04 27.42 8.95
N MET A 467 -29.86 26.37 9.13
CA MET A 467 -30.18 25.36 8.10
C MET A 467 -31.28 25.79 7.11
N ALA A 468 -31.90 26.96 7.31
CA ALA A 468 -33.09 27.40 6.57
C ALA A 468 -32.87 28.73 5.83
N THR A 469 -31.62 29.02 5.47
CA THR A 469 -31.24 30.26 4.77
C THR A 469 -30.41 29.94 3.52
N PRO A 470 -30.55 30.73 2.44
CA PRO A 470 -29.52 30.82 1.41
C PRO A 470 -28.17 31.23 2.02
N MET A 471 -27.09 30.92 1.33
CA MET A 471 -25.74 31.24 1.79
C MET A 471 -24.81 31.61 0.64
N ASN A 472 -23.92 32.56 0.89
CA ASN A 472 -22.77 32.94 0.07
C ASN A 472 -21.64 33.33 1.03
N ALA A 473 -21.12 32.33 1.73
CA ALA A 473 -20.09 32.51 2.73
C ALA A 473 -18.71 32.47 2.06
N ASP A 474 -17.84 33.43 2.37
CA ASP A 474 -16.51 33.56 1.75
C ASP A 474 -15.42 32.99 2.68
N ASP A 475 -15.09 33.71 3.75
CA ASP A 475 -14.16 33.30 4.81
C ASP A 475 -14.87 32.90 6.11
N LEU A 476 -14.27 32.03 6.94
CA LEU A 476 -14.83 31.55 8.21
C LEU A 476 -13.78 31.27 9.29
N VAL A 477 -14.18 31.47 10.55
CA VAL A 477 -13.41 31.05 11.74
C VAL A 477 -14.29 30.46 12.82
N VAL A 478 -13.70 29.62 13.68
CA VAL A 478 -14.40 28.99 14.81
C VAL A 478 -13.74 29.39 16.12
N ASP A 479 -14.52 29.87 17.06
CA ASP A 479 -14.01 30.25 18.38
C ASP A 479 -13.95 29.06 19.36
N SER A 480 -13.40 29.32 20.55
CA SER A 480 -13.30 28.28 21.60
C SER A 480 -14.65 27.83 22.20
N ALA A 481 -15.74 28.58 21.98
CA ALA A 481 -17.10 28.20 22.36
C ALA A 481 -17.80 27.35 21.28
N GLY A 482 -17.20 27.24 20.09
CA GLY A 482 -17.76 26.58 18.92
C GLY A 482 -18.72 27.47 18.13
N ASP A 483 -18.74 28.78 18.37
CA ASP A 483 -19.42 29.74 17.51
C ASP A 483 -18.61 29.83 16.20
N ILE A 484 -19.31 29.78 15.07
CA ILE A 484 -18.73 29.94 13.73
C ILE A 484 -19.02 31.36 13.28
N PHE A 485 -17.99 32.10 12.95
CA PHE A 485 -18.08 33.44 12.36
C PHE A 485 -17.70 33.34 10.89
N PHE A 486 -18.46 33.95 10.00
CA PHE A 486 -18.18 33.91 8.57
C PHE A 486 -18.56 35.22 7.89
N ILE A 487 -17.93 35.49 6.75
CA ILE A 487 -18.26 36.64 5.90
C ILE A 487 -19.44 36.27 5.00
N ASP A 488 -20.55 36.99 5.11
CA ASP A 488 -21.64 36.93 4.14
C ASP A 488 -21.38 37.93 3.02
N ALA A 489 -20.73 37.46 1.95
CA ALA A 489 -20.34 38.30 0.82
C ALA A 489 -21.54 38.81 -0.01
N SER A 490 -22.77 38.36 0.27
CA SER A 490 -23.98 38.91 -0.35
C SER A 490 -24.62 40.04 0.48
N ASN A 491 -24.31 40.11 1.77
CA ASN A 491 -24.83 41.13 2.69
C ASN A 491 -23.75 42.13 3.15
N ASP A 492 -22.47 41.93 2.82
CA ASP A 492 -21.36 42.75 3.32
C ASP A 492 -21.29 42.75 4.86
N THR A 493 -21.61 41.61 5.48
CA THR A 493 -21.66 41.44 6.94
C THR A 493 -20.73 40.33 7.43
N VAL A 494 -20.40 40.39 8.72
CA VAL A 494 -19.86 39.23 9.44
C VAL A 494 -20.98 38.65 10.29
N ASP A 495 -21.26 37.37 10.07
CA ASP A 495 -22.37 36.63 10.64
C ASP A 495 -21.86 35.55 11.60
N ARG A 496 -22.68 35.20 12.58
CA ARG A 496 -22.36 34.17 13.58
C ARG A 496 -23.41 33.08 13.59
N ILE A 497 -22.96 31.82 13.55
CA ILE A 497 -23.74 30.63 13.84
C ILE A 497 -23.32 30.07 15.20
N THR A 498 -24.27 30.00 16.13
CA THR A 498 -24.02 29.35 17.43
C THR A 498 -24.02 27.81 17.31
N PRO A 499 -23.40 27.05 18.24
CA PRO A 499 -23.50 25.59 18.28
C PRO A 499 -24.94 25.04 18.28
N SER A 500 -25.91 25.87 18.70
CA SER A 500 -27.34 25.53 18.68
C SER A 500 -28.01 25.67 17.30
N GLY A 501 -27.29 26.15 16.29
CA GLY A 501 -27.78 26.34 14.93
C GLY A 501 -28.55 27.65 14.70
N SER A 502 -28.33 28.67 15.55
CA SER A 502 -28.92 30.01 15.36
C SER A 502 -27.92 30.94 14.68
N LEU A 503 -28.35 31.58 13.59
CA LEU A 503 -27.60 32.56 12.79
C LEU A 503 -28.01 34.00 13.15
N SER A 504 -27.03 34.89 13.31
CA SER A 504 -27.21 36.33 13.59
C SER A 504 -26.03 37.16 13.07
N ILE A 505 -26.30 38.37 12.57
CA ILE A 505 -25.26 39.36 12.20
C ILE A 505 -24.55 39.87 13.47
N VAL A 506 -23.22 39.99 13.43
CA VAL A 506 -22.39 40.51 14.53
C VAL A 506 -21.60 41.77 14.18
N ALA A 507 -21.37 42.03 12.89
CA ALA A 507 -20.79 43.28 12.39
C ALA A 507 -21.29 43.57 10.97
N GLY A 508 -21.42 44.85 10.63
CA GLY A 508 -21.93 45.30 9.33
C GLY A 508 -23.40 45.71 9.36
N ASP A 509 -23.73 46.79 8.65
CA ASP A 509 -25.11 47.28 8.51
C ASP A 509 -25.77 46.88 7.18
N GLY A 510 -25.04 46.18 6.32
CA GLY A 510 -25.47 45.83 4.96
C GLY A 510 -24.95 46.74 3.85
N SER A 511 -24.08 47.71 4.18
CA SER A 511 -23.54 48.68 3.23
C SER A 511 -22.04 48.47 3.00
N TRP A 512 -21.66 48.35 1.73
CA TRP A 512 -20.26 48.40 1.30
C TRP A 512 -19.65 49.79 1.51
N GLY A 513 -18.63 49.91 2.37
CA GLY A 513 -18.05 51.22 2.67
C GLY A 513 -16.96 51.25 3.75
N ALA A 514 -16.74 52.45 4.28
CA ALA A 514 -15.64 52.74 5.21
C ALA A 514 -16.03 52.50 6.67
N LEU A 515 -15.08 51.98 7.45
CA LEU A 515 -15.31 51.63 8.85
C LEU A 515 -15.68 52.84 9.71
N SER A 516 -16.69 52.64 10.57
CA SER A 516 -17.13 53.61 11.58
C SER A 516 -16.97 53.05 12.99
N PRO A 517 -15.98 53.51 13.78
CA PRO A 517 -15.79 53.04 15.16
C PRO A 517 -17.02 53.31 16.04
N GLY A 518 -17.45 52.32 16.83
CA GLY A 518 -18.72 52.38 17.56
C GLY A 518 -19.38 51.01 17.68
N PRO A 519 -20.72 50.94 17.78
CA PRO A 519 -21.44 49.67 17.66
C PRO A 519 -21.13 49.00 16.30
N ALA A 520 -20.73 47.73 16.32
CA ALA A 520 -20.28 47.02 15.11
C ALA A 520 -21.37 46.85 14.04
N LEU A 521 -22.65 46.83 14.47
CA LEU A 521 -23.81 46.72 13.59
C LEU A 521 -24.17 48.03 12.87
N ASP A 522 -23.54 49.15 13.24
CA ASP A 522 -23.78 50.46 12.64
C ASP A 522 -22.67 50.84 11.63
N SER A 523 -21.68 49.97 11.40
CA SER A 523 -20.55 50.25 10.50
C SER A 523 -20.81 49.66 9.13
N ASP A 524 -20.50 50.42 8.09
CA ASP A 524 -20.24 49.87 6.75
C ASP A 524 -19.03 48.91 6.85
N LEU A 525 -19.02 47.85 6.04
CA LEU A 525 -17.90 46.92 5.94
C LEU A 525 -17.56 46.65 4.47
N SER A 526 -16.31 46.29 4.20
CA SER A 526 -15.86 45.69 2.94
C SER A 526 -15.01 44.44 3.26
N PRO A 527 -15.60 43.44 3.92
CA PRO A 527 -14.84 42.39 4.59
C PRO A 527 -14.27 41.39 3.57
N SER A 528 -12.99 41.06 3.68
CA SER A 528 -12.33 40.02 2.85
C SER A 528 -11.81 38.83 3.65
N ALA A 529 -11.47 39.03 4.93
CA ALA A 529 -11.06 37.96 5.83
C ALA A 529 -11.45 38.25 7.28
N VAL A 530 -11.59 37.20 8.09
CA VAL A 530 -11.95 37.28 9.50
C VAL A 530 -11.08 36.36 10.35
N ALA A 531 -10.62 36.85 11.50
CA ALA A 531 -9.91 36.06 12.51
C ALA A 531 -10.55 36.23 13.89
N VAL A 532 -10.38 35.26 14.79
CA VAL A 532 -10.89 35.32 16.17
C VAL A 532 -9.80 35.03 17.18
N ASP A 533 -9.68 35.86 18.21
CA ASP A 533 -8.73 35.61 19.30
C ASP A 533 -9.32 34.73 20.41
N SER A 534 -8.47 34.31 21.34
CA SER A 534 -8.87 33.49 22.50
C SER A 534 -9.87 34.18 23.45
N ALA A 535 -10.07 35.49 23.35
CA ALA A 535 -11.08 36.22 24.11
C ALA A 535 -12.44 36.29 23.39
N GLY A 536 -12.51 35.81 22.14
CA GLY A 536 -13.69 35.88 21.28
C GLY A 536 -13.85 37.24 20.60
N ASP A 537 -12.78 38.04 20.53
CA ASP A 537 -12.80 39.26 19.74
C ASP A 537 -12.47 38.95 18.27
N LEU A 538 -13.23 39.55 17.35
CA LEU A 538 -13.05 39.37 15.91
C LEU A 538 -12.11 40.42 15.35
N PHE A 539 -11.27 40.03 14.39
CA PHE A 539 -10.44 40.89 13.58
C PHE A 539 -10.92 40.77 12.14
N ILE A 540 -11.26 41.88 11.51
CA ILE A 540 -11.90 41.90 10.19
C ILE A 540 -11.06 42.77 9.27
N ASP A 541 -10.57 42.17 8.20
CA ASP A 541 -9.89 42.89 7.12
C ASP A 541 -10.91 43.56 6.23
N ASN A 542 -10.79 44.88 6.09
CA ASN A 542 -11.61 45.66 5.18
C ASN A 542 -10.78 46.04 3.97
N PHE A 543 -10.91 45.25 2.91
CA PHE A 543 -10.11 45.29 1.69
C PHE A 543 -10.05 46.69 1.07
N ASP A 544 -11.21 47.31 0.83
CA ASP A 544 -11.30 48.62 0.17
C ASP A 544 -10.98 49.80 1.11
N ASP A 545 -11.32 49.67 2.41
CA ASP A 545 -11.07 50.72 3.41
C ASP A 545 -9.64 50.69 3.97
N LYS A 546 -8.83 49.68 3.62
CA LYS A 546 -7.39 49.57 3.96
C LYS A 546 -7.15 49.67 5.46
N ARG A 547 -8.05 49.03 6.21
CA ARG A 547 -8.07 49.04 7.67
C ARG A 547 -8.47 47.68 8.21
N VAL A 548 -7.91 47.37 9.37
CA VAL A 548 -8.27 46.19 10.14
C VAL A 548 -9.15 46.63 11.31
N ALA A 549 -10.36 46.10 11.39
CA ALA A 549 -11.26 46.32 12.51
C ALA A 549 -11.06 45.26 13.59
N LYS A 550 -11.20 45.65 14.85
CA LYS A 550 -11.41 44.73 15.99
C LYS A 550 -12.82 44.92 16.52
N VAL A 551 -13.63 43.86 16.53
CA VAL A 551 -14.96 43.81 17.13
C VAL A 551 -14.88 43.00 18.41
N THR A 552 -15.14 43.64 19.55
CA THR A 552 -15.13 42.93 20.83
C THR A 552 -16.33 41.99 20.95
N ALA A 553 -16.25 40.98 21.83
CA ALA A 553 -17.39 40.11 22.15
C ALA A 553 -18.66 40.87 22.62
N SER A 554 -18.51 42.14 23.04
CA SER A 554 -19.62 43.03 23.39
C SER A 554 -20.25 43.80 22.21
N GLY A 555 -19.75 43.61 20.99
CA GLY A 555 -20.25 44.25 19.76
C GLY A 555 -19.73 45.66 19.53
N VAL A 556 -18.55 46.01 20.06
CA VAL A 556 -17.90 47.32 19.85
C VAL A 556 -16.77 47.17 18.85
N LEU A 557 -16.84 47.93 17.76
CA LEU A 557 -15.85 48.02 16.68
C LEU A 557 -14.85 49.16 16.95
N SER A 558 -13.56 48.85 16.74
CA SER A 558 -12.45 49.80 16.77
C SER A 558 -11.46 49.51 15.64
N ILE A 559 -10.67 50.50 15.21
CA ILE A 559 -9.62 50.31 14.20
C ILE A 559 -8.32 49.93 14.90
N VAL A 560 -7.69 48.84 14.48
CA VAL A 560 -6.42 48.35 15.04
C VAL A 560 -5.23 48.50 14.11
N ALA A 561 -5.47 48.61 12.79
CA ALA A 561 -4.45 48.93 11.81
C ALA A 561 -5.03 49.73 10.63
N GLY A 562 -4.20 50.55 10.00
CA GLY A 562 -4.54 51.36 8.83
C GLY A 562 -5.12 52.74 9.17
N ASP A 563 -4.77 53.74 8.38
CA ASP A 563 -5.35 55.08 8.44
C ASP A 563 -6.35 55.36 7.30
N GLY A 564 -6.58 54.39 6.42
CA GLY A 564 -7.45 54.46 5.24
C GLY A 564 -6.81 55.09 4.00
N SER A 565 -5.51 55.36 4.04
CA SER A 565 -4.72 55.75 2.87
C SER A 565 -3.84 54.59 2.38
N ALA A 566 -3.57 54.55 1.07
CA ALA A 566 -2.61 53.61 0.49
C ALA A 566 -1.21 54.21 0.50
N ASP A 567 -0.35 53.71 1.39
CA ASP A 567 1.07 54.08 1.47
C ASP A 567 1.93 52.82 1.67
N VAL A 568 3.25 52.93 1.42
CA VAL A 568 4.18 51.84 1.73
C VAL A 568 4.25 51.69 3.27
N PRO A 569 4.02 50.48 3.82
CA PRO A 569 3.95 50.25 5.25
C PRO A 569 5.26 50.68 5.95
N ARG A 570 5.13 51.32 7.11
CA ARG A 570 6.28 51.74 7.93
C ARG A 570 6.15 51.19 9.33
N ALA A 571 7.21 50.55 9.81
CA ALA A 571 7.30 50.13 11.20
C ALA A 571 7.02 51.32 12.15
N GLY A 572 6.10 51.13 13.10
CA GLY A 572 5.59 52.21 13.93
C GLY A 572 4.18 51.98 14.44
N SER A 573 3.39 53.04 14.60
CA SER A 573 2.01 52.94 15.09
C SER A 573 1.09 52.39 14.02
N ALA A 574 0.45 51.25 14.30
CA ALA A 574 -0.39 50.53 13.34
C ALA A 574 -1.61 51.34 12.83
N THR A 575 -2.19 52.20 13.66
CA THR A 575 -3.36 53.04 13.29
C THR A 575 -3.00 54.36 12.62
N ALA A 576 -1.71 54.62 12.39
CA ALA A 576 -1.21 55.87 11.80
C ALA A 576 -0.34 55.62 10.56
N THR A 577 -0.39 54.41 10.02
CA THR A 577 0.25 54.02 8.76
C THR A 577 -0.82 53.75 7.73
N GLY A 578 -0.59 54.16 6.49
CA GLY A 578 -1.36 53.64 5.36
C GLY A 578 -1.01 52.18 5.12
N LEU A 579 -1.99 51.44 4.61
CA LEU A 579 -1.90 50.05 4.19
C LEU A 579 -2.38 49.94 2.74
N GLY A 580 -1.89 48.96 1.99
CA GLY A 580 -2.45 48.57 0.71
C GLY A 580 -3.77 47.82 0.84
N GLU A 581 -4.15 47.12 -0.23
CA GLU A 581 -5.30 46.24 -0.26
C GLU A 581 -5.01 44.99 0.59
N LEU A 582 -5.91 44.70 1.54
CA LEU A 582 -5.71 43.63 2.51
C LEU A 582 -6.14 42.28 1.95
N SER A 583 -5.25 41.29 1.99
CA SER A 583 -5.47 39.96 1.41
C SER A 583 -5.73 38.85 2.42
N GLY A 584 -5.64 39.13 3.73
CA GLY A 584 -6.05 38.20 4.77
C GLY A 584 -5.48 38.51 6.15
N VAL A 585 -6.13 37.97 7.19
CA VAL A 585 -5.83 38.24 8.60
C VAL A 585 -5.72 36.96 9.42
N ALA A 586 -4.74 36.91 10.34
CA ALA A 586 -4.65 35.89 11.37
C ALA A 586 -4.30 36.51 12.74
N VAL A 587 -4.63 35.84 13.84
CA VAL A 587 -4.29 36.29 15.19
C VAL A 587 -3.70 35.15 16.02
N ASP A 588 -2.55 35.39 16.65
CA ASP A 588 -1.92 34.39 17.51
C ASP A 588 -2.48 34.40 18.94
N SER A 589 -2.12 33.37 19.70
CA SER A 589 -2.52 33.23 21.12
C SER A 589 -2.03 34.35 22.04
N VAL A 590 -1.06 35.16 21.61
CA VAL A 590 -0.53 36.32 22.34
C VAL A 590 -1.28 37.61 21.98
N GLY A 591 -2.09 37.58 20.93
CA GLY A 591 -2.86 38.71 20.41
C GLY A 591 -2.08 39.55 19.39
N ASN A 592 -1.05 39.00 18.75
CA ASN A 592 -0.48 39.64 17.57
C ASN A 592 -1.39 39.39 16.37
N VAL A 593 -1.65 40.43 15.59
CA VAL A 593 -2.45 40.36 14.36
C VAL A 593 -1.48 40.34 13.17
N PHE A 594 -1.68 39.41 12.26
CA PHE A 594 -0.91 39.26 11.02
C PHE A 594 -1.80 39.64 9.86
N ILE A 595 -1.28 40.42 8.93
CA ILE A 595 -2.01 40.84 7.73
C ILE A 595 -1.13 40.75 6.49
N GLY A 596 -1.78 40.50 5.35
CA GLY A 596 -1.18 40.71 4.03
C GLY A 596 -1.52 42.10 3.48
N ASP A 597 -0.50 42.91 3.20
CA ASP A 597 -0.61 44.19 2.52
C ASP A 597 -0.19 44.01 1.06
N THR A 598 -1.17 44.07 0.15
CA THR A 598 -0.97 43.91 -1.29
C THR A 598 -1.23 45.22 -2.02
N ARG A 599 -0.30 45.63 -2.89
CA ARG A 599 -0.43 46.88 -3.64
C ARG A 599 0.38 46.83 -4.93
N ASP A 600 -0.26 46.68 -6.09
CA ASP A 600 0.29 46.90 -7.46
C ASP A 600 1.85 46.90 -7.58
N GLY A 601 2.53 45.86 -7.10
CA GLY A 601 4.01 45.71 -7.15
C GLY A 601 4.76 45.63 -5.80
N ASP A 602 4.17 46.05 -4.68
CA ASP A 602 4.82 46.22 -3.38
C ASP A 602 4.11 45.40 -2.27
N ASN A 603 4.26 44.06 -2.25
CA ASN A 603 3.61 43.21 -1.24
C ASN A 603 4.46 43.02 0.01
N TYR A 604 3.79 43.03 1.17
CA TYR A 604 4.39 42.81 2.47
C TYR A 604 3.47 41.96 3.35
N LEU A 605 4.09 41.24 4.29
CA LEU A 605 3.38 40.68 5.44
C LEU A 605 3.73 41.49 6.68
N GLU A 606 2.71 41.95 7.40
CA GLU A 606 2.88 42.72 8.63
C GLU A 606 2.40 41.97 9.85
N LYS A 607 3.03 42.32 10.97
CA LYS A 607 2.64 41.91 12.32
C LYS A 607 2.35 43.15 13.15
N ILE A 608 1.17 43.20 13.76
CA ILE A 608 0.75 44.19 14.73
C ILE A 608 0.78 43.56 16.12
N SER A 609 1.61 44.09 17.01
CA SER A 609 1.65 43.64 18.41
C SER A 609 0.42 44.09 19.20
N PRO A 610 0.10 43.43 20.34
CA PRO A 610 -0.96 43.88 21.25
C PRO A 610 -0.83 45.34 21.74
N SER A 611 0.37 45.92 21.63
CA SER A 611 0.64 47.31 21.96
C SER A 611 0.34 48.31 20.83
N GLY A 612 -0.16 47.84 19.69
CA GLY A 612 -0.47 48.64 18.50
C GLY A 612 0.76 49.07 17.68
N GLN A 613 1.86 48.32 17.79
CA GLN A 613 3.06 48.54 16.97
C GLN A 613 3.05 47.59 15.77
N LEU A 614 3.21 48.13 14.56
CA LEU A 614 3.34 47.42 13.30
C LEU A 614 4.82 47.17 12.97
N SER A 615 5.11 45.97 12.44
CA SER A 615 6.41 45.57 11.89
C SER A 615 6.22 44.72 10.64
N ILE A 616 7.08 44.90 9.63
CA ILE A 616 7.14 44.03 8.44
C ILE A 616 7.87 42.74 8.83
N ILE A 617 7.26 41.60 8.53
CA ILE A 617 7.79 40.26 8.86
C ILE A 617 8.23 39.47 7.63
N ALA A 618 7.66 39.74 6.45
CA ALA A 618 8.08 39.13 5.19
C ALA A 618 7.77 40.05 3.99
N GLY A 619 8.40 39.78 2.85
CA GLY A 619 8.25 40.58 1.63
C GLY A 619 9.33 41.64 1.45
N THR A 620 9.73 41.86 0.19
CA THR A 620 10.75 42.86 -0.19
C THR A 620 10.16 44.09 -0.89
N GLY A 621 8.83 44.13 -1.08
CA GLY A 621 8.18 45.14 -1.93
C GLY A 621 8.51 44.97 -3.41
N SER A 622 8.64 43.74 -3.89
CA SER A 622 8.83 43.40 -5.29
C SER A 622 8.33 41.98 -5.54
N TYR A 623 7.69 41.76 -6.70
CA TYR A 623 7.25 40.43 -7.14
C TYR A 623 8.42 39.50 -7.44
N GLY A 624 8.27 38.22 -7.11
CA GLY A 624 9.23 37.18 -7.44
C GLY A 624 9.02 35.92 -6.60
N ASP A 625 9.60 34.81 -7.08
CA ASP A 625 9.55 33.52 -6.40
C ASP A 625 10.16 33.60 -4.99
N PRO A 626 9.49 33.05 -3.96
CA PRO A 626 9.97 33.10 -2.59
C PRO A 626 11.29 32.33 -2.42
N VAL A 627 12.16 32.82 -1.54
CA VAL A 627 13.49 32.26 -1.28
C VAL A 627 13.61 31.89 0.20
N PRO A 628 13.80 30.60 0.56
CA PRO A 628 13.99 30.18 1.93
C PRO A 628 15.14 30.92 2.63
N GLY A 629 14.93 31.35 3.89
CA GLY A 629 15.90 32.14 4.63
C GLY A 629 15.25 33.27 5.42
N PRO A 630 15.95 34.40 5.67
CA PRO A 630 15.35 35.55 6.36
C PRO A 630 14.12 36.06 5.60
N ALA A 631 12.93 36.00 6.22
CA ALA A 631 11.65 36.27 5.57
C ALA A 631 11.56 37.68 4.96
N ALA A 632 12.10 38.68 5.65
CA ALA A 632 12.15 40.07 5.19
C ALA A 632 13.06 40.29 3.95
N ALA A 633 13.82 39.27 3.52
CA ALA A 633 14.65 39.32 2.32
C ALA A 633 14.08 38.48 1.16
N SER A 634 12.95 37.80 1.37
CA SER A 634 12.25 37.03 0.34
C SER A 634 11.20 37.91 -0.35
N PRO A 635 11.12 37.91 -1.70
CA PRO A 635 9.96 38.46 -2.40
C PRO A 635 8.71 37.61 -2.10
N ILE A 636 7.53 38.24 -2.24
CA ILE A 636 6.21 37.64 -2.06
C ILE A 636 5.29 38.22 -3.15
N THR A 637 4.45 37.40 -3.78
CA THR A 637 3.74 37.78 -5.03
C THR A 637 2.23 38.01 -4.85
N TYR A 638 1.53 37.16 -4.13
CA TYR A 638 0.10 37.24 -3.83
C TYR A 638 -0.23 36.42 -2.57
N PRO A 639 0.07 36.95 -1.37
CA PRO A 639 -0.15 36.21 -0.13
C PRO A 639 -1.63 36.16 0.24
N GLN A 640 -2.16 34.97 0.52
CA GLN A 640 -3.54 34.68 0.91
C GLN A 640 -3.59 33.54 1.95
N ALA A 641 -4.78 33.17 2.43
CA ALA A 641 -4.99 31.95 3.22
C ALA A 641 -4.17 31.87 4.54
N PHE A 642 -4.32 32.88 5.40
CA PHE A 642 -3.47 33.06 6.59
C PHE A 642 -3.92 32.22 7.78
N SER A 643 -3.01 31.45 8.37
CA SER A 643 -3.23 30.78 9.65
C SER A 643 -1.99 30.81 10.55
N VAL A 644 -2.17 30.68 11.86
CA VAL A 644 -1.04 30.77 12.82
C VAL A 644 -1.11 29.68 13.86
N ASP A 645 0.00 28.96 14.05
CA ASP A 645 0.06 27.91 15.05
C ASP A 645 0.24 28.44 16.48
N THR A 646 0.18 27.51 17.45
CA THR A 646 0.40 27.82 18.87
C THR A 646 1.83 28.29 19.21
N SER A 647 2.79 28.06 18.31
CA SER A 647 4.18 28.52 18.45
C SER A 647 4.40 29.94 17.89
N GLY A 648 3.40 30.49 17.20
CA GLY A 648 3.45 31.79 16.54
C GLY A 648 4.10 31.75 15.16
N ASN A 649 4.12 30.59 14.50
CA ASN A 649 4.52 30.46 13.10
C ASN A 649 3.32 30.78 12.21
N LEU A 650 3.53 31.65 11.22
CA LEU A 650 2.51 32.07 10.26
C LEU A 650 2.58 31.20 9.01
N PHE A 651 1.45 30.67 8.58
CA PHE A 651 1.28 29.90 7.36
C PHE A 651 0.42 30.70 6.40
N PHE A 652 0.79 30.74 5.13
CA PHE A 652 0.05 31.45 4.09
C PHE A 652 0.36 30.84 2.72
N ALA A 653 -0.53 31.03 1.77
CA ALA A 653 -0.32 30.68 0.37
C ALA A 653 0.17 31.90 -0.41
N ASP A 654 1.15 31.73 -1.29
CA ASP A 654 1.67 32.77 -2.18
C ASP A 654 1.84 32.20 -3.59
N ASP A 655 1.06 32.68 -4.56
CA ASP A 655 1.11 32.24 -5.97
C ASP A 655 1.12 30.69 -6.14
N GLY A 656 0.28 30.00 -5.35
CA GLY A 656 0.18 28.54 -5.34
C GLY A 656 1.26 27.81 -4.52
N VAL A 657 2.06 28.53 -3.73
CA VAL A 657 3.09 27.97 -2.85
C VAL A 657 2.66 28.15 -1.40
N LEU A 658 2.61 27.05 -0.63
CA LEU A 658 2.39 27.14 0.81
C LEU A 658 3.70 27.48 1.51
N GLU A 659 3.70 28.56 2.28
CA GLU A 659 4.86 29.11 2.99
C GLU A 659 4.66 29.13 4.51
N GLU A 660 5.76 29.06 5.24
CA GLU A 660 5.84 29.22 6.69
C GLU A 660 6.81 30.35 7.03
N VAL A 661 6.36 31.37 7.77
CA VAL A 661 7.22 32.32 8.46
C VAL A 661 7.25 31.99 9.95
N THR A 662 8.37 31.43 10.39
CA THR A 662 8.58 31.07 11.80
C THR A 662 8.53 32.32 12.70
N ALA A 663 8.22 32.13 13.99
CA ALA A 663 8.26 33.21 14.98
C ALA A 663 9.63 33.92 15.08
N SER A 664 10.70 33.29 14.57
CA SER A 664 12.06 33.84 14.50
C SER A 664 12.32 34.75 13.29
N GLY A 665 11.38 34.83 12.34
CA GLY A 665 11.51 35.61 11.09
C GLY A 665 12.23 34.86 9.97
N THR A 666 12.21 33.53 10.00
CA THR A 666 12.73 32.67 8.91
C THR A 666 11.56 32.16 8.07
N LEU A 667 11.63 32.33 6.76
CA LEU A 667 10.70 31.81 5.76
C LEU A 667 11.17 30.44 5.28
N ALA A 668 10.25 29.49 5.24
CA ALA A 668 10.39 28.15 4.69
C ALA A 668 9.21 27.86 3.75
N LEU A 669 9.42 26.98 2.77
CA LEU A 669 8.39 26.58 1.82
C LEU A 669 7.91 25.17 2.20
N LEU A 670 6.61 25.02 2.48
CA LEU A 670 6.01 23.77 2.95
C LEU A 670 5.66 22.83 1.80
N SER A 671 5.30 23.37 0.64
CA SER A 671 5.16 22.57 -0.59
C SER A 671 6.48 21.94 -1.03
N SER A 672 7.64 22.52 -0.67
CA SER A 672 8.97 21.91 -0.87
C SER A 672 9.50 21.12 0.34
N LEU A 673 8.81 21.13 1.50
CA LEU A 673 9.15 20.20 2.59
C LEU A 673 8.68 18.76 2.30
N ALA A 674 7.87 18.57 1.25
CA ALA A 674 7.52 17.26 0.68
C ALA A 674 8.36 16.85 -0.55
N ALA A 675 9.23 17.73 -1.09
CA ALA A 675 10.13 17.37 -2.20
C ALA A 675 11.35 18.31 -2.23
N GLY A 676 12.55 17.75 -2.04
CA GLY A 676 13.77 18.52 -2.28
C GLY A 676 14.03 18.71 -3.77
N GLU A 677 13.89 19.97 -4.25
CA GLU A 677 14.51 20.70 -5.39
C GLU A 677 14.61 20.00 -6.78
N PRO A 678 14.82 20.68 -7.94
CA PRO A 678 14.42 21.99 -8.49
C PRO A 678 13.61 21.90 -9.82
N LYS A 679 13.08 23.03 -10.34
CA LYS A 679 12.25 23.18 -11.58
C LYS A 679 12.90 22.64 -12.90
N PRO A 680 12.11 22.11 -13.88
CA PRO A 680 12.59 21.68 -15.21
C PRO A 680 12.87 22.83 -16.21
N GLY A 681 13.76 22.57 -17.18
CA GLY A 681 14.00 23.39 -18.38
C GLY A 681 13.02 23.09 -19.55
N PRO A 682 13.07 23.87 -20.66
CA PRO A 682 11.93 24.08 -21.56
C PRO A 682 11.59 22.89 -22.48
N ALA A 683 10.30 22.78 -22.81
CA ALA A 683 9.70 21.88 -23.80
C ALA A 683 10.29 22.04 -25.22
N ASP A 684 10.38 20.95 -26.00
CA ASP A 684 9.72 20.75 -27.32
C ASP A 684 10.28 19.57 -28.17
N GLN A 685 9.38 18.92 -28.93
CA GLN A 685 9.44 17.98 -30.07
C GLN A 685 10.10 16.58 -29.94
N SER A 686 9.27 15.53 -29.96
CA SER A 686 9.66 14.18 -30.42
C SER A 686 9.50 14.05 -31.95
N PRO A 687 10.46 13.43 -32.67
CA PRO A 687 10.33 13.08 -34.09
C PRO A 687 9.39 11.88 -34.39
N LEU A 688 8.76 11.24 -33.39
CA LEU A 688 8.09 9.94 -33.58
C LEU A 688 6.55 9.94 -33.58
N GLY A 689 5.88 11.09 -33.43
CA GLY A 689 4.49 11.26 -33.87
C GLY A 689 3.43 10.26 -33.34
N MET A 690 3.57 9.73 -32.13
CA MET A 690 2.52 8.97 -31.43
C MET A 690 2.34 9.53 -30.01
N GLY A 691 1.09 9.82 -29.64
CA GLY A 691 0.71 10.41 -28.35
C GLY A 691 1.07 9.50 -27.17
N VAL A 692 1.56 10.13 -26.10
CA VAL A 692 2.18 9.52 -24.92
C VAL A 692 1.14 8.77 -24.07
N PHE A 693 1.26 7.44 -24.01
CA PHE A 693 0.89 6.61 -22.86
C PHE A 693 2.21 5.99 -22.37
N GLY A 694 2.38 5.71 -21.08
CA GLY A 694 3.65 5.22 -20.53
C GLY A 694 4.30 6.30 -19.68
N THR A 695 3.80 6.44 -18.46
CA THR A 695 4.10 7.58 -17.64
C THR A 695 4.88 7.28 -16.37
N LEU A 696 4.81 6.04 -15.89
CA LEU A 696 5.40 5.59 -14.63
C LEU A 696 5.74 4.09 -14.65
N GLY A 697 7.02 3.73 -14.82
CA GLY A 697 7.49 2.36 -14.56
C GLY A 697 7.57 2.08 -13.06
N LEU A 698 7.32 0.83 -12.67
CA LEU A 698 7.20 0.43 -11.27
C LEU A 698 8.05 -0.82 -10.97
N ALA A 699 8.77 -0.80 -9.85
CA ALA A 699 9.47 -1.98 -9.33
C ALA A 699 9.36 -2.05 -7.81
N THR A 700 9.44 -3.26 -7.26
CA THR A 700 9.43 -3.51 -5.82
C THR A 700 10.75 -4.15 -5.38
N ASP A 701 11.12 -3.98 -4.12
CA ASP A 701 12.21 -4.72 -3.50
C ASP A 701 11.73 -5.75 -2.47
N SER A 702 12.61 -6.68 -2.12
CA SER A 702 12.33 -7.73 -1.14
C SER A 702 12.04 -7.22 0.29
N ALA A 703 12.31 -5.95 0.57
CA ALA A 703 12.02 -5.32 1.86
C ALA A 703 10.63 -4.65 1.88
N GLY A 704 9.90 -4.66 0.75
CA GLY A 704 8.56 -4.10 0.64
C GLY A 704 8.54 -2.63 0.23
N ALA A 705 9.66 -2.06 -0.21
CA ALA A 705 9.64 -0.74 -0.83
C ALA A 705 9.28 -0.86 -2.31
N TYR A 706 8.69 0.20 -2.87
CA TYR A 706 8.45 0.31 -4.31
C TYR A 706 9.09 1.58 -4.88
N TYR A 707 9.48 1.51 -6.15
CA TYR A 707 10.23 2.51 -6.88
C TYR A 707 9.45 2.91 -8.12
N ILE A 708 9.31 4.20 -8.34
CA ILE A 708 8.48 4.77 -9.40
C ILE A 708 9.40 5.61 -10.31
N ALA A 709 9.39 5.31 -11.60
CA ALA A 709 10.05 6.12 -12.61
C ALA A 709 9.16 7.30 -12.98
N ASP A 710 9.32 8.45 -12.32
CA ASP A 710 8.58 9.65 -12.67
C ASP A 710 9.22 10.31 -13.90
N ALA A 711 8.76 9.86 -15.07
CA ALA A 711 9.24 10.32 -16.36
C ALA A 711 9.02 11.83 -16.59
N THR A 712 8.01 12.41 -15.92
CA THR A 712 7.64 13.83 -16.00
C THR A 712 8.57 14.70 -15.18
N ASN A 713 8.88 14.27 -13.96
CA ASN A 713 9.75 15.00 -13.04
C ASN A 713 11.23 14.62 -13.20
N SER A 714 11.54 13.67 -14.09
CA SER A 714 12.91 13.20 -14.34
C SER A 714 13.61 12.70 -13.08
N VAL A 715 12.86 12.01 -12.23
CA VAL A 715 13.33 11.45 -10.96
C VAL A 715 12.88 9.99 -10.83
N ILE A 716 13.59 9.24 -9.98
CA ILE A 716 13.10 7.99 -9.44
C ILE A 716 12.70 8.21 -8.00
N GLU A 717 11.44 7.96 -7.71
CA GLU A 717 10.88 8.00 -6.38
C GLU A 717 10.93 6.62 -5.74
N LYS A 718 11.04 6.58 -4.42
CA LYS A 718 10.97 5.38 -3.60
C LYS A 718 9.98 5.63 -2.47
N VAL A 719 9.04 4.71 -2.31
CA VAL A 719 8.23 4.60 -1.10
C VAL A 719 8.71 3.40 -0.32
N ASP A 720 9.15 3.60 0.91
CA ASP A 720 9.56 2.49 1.77
C ASP A 720 8.37 1.71 2.35
N ALA A 721 8.64 0.59 3.02
CA ALA A 721 7.60 -0.26 3.61
C ALA A 721 6.77 0.43 4.70
N SER A 722 7.21 1.59 5.21
CA SER A 722 6.44 2.42 6.15
C SER A 722 5.54 3.44 5.46
N GLY A 723 5.60 3.53 4.13
CA GLY A 723 4.89 4.52 3.33
C GLY A 723 5.64 5.84 3.15
N THR A 724 6.92 5.92 3.50
CA THR A 724 7.70 7.17 3.37
C THR A 724 8.22 7.32 1.93
N LEU A 725 7.76 8.38 1.25
CA LEU A 725 8.22 8.77 -0.08
C LEU A 725 9.57 9.51 -0.03
N SER A 726 10.46 9.23 -0.98
CA SER A 726 11.74 9.93 -1.15
C SER A 726 12.28 9.82 -2.58
N ILE A 727 13.01 10.82 -3.06
CA ILE A 727 13.75 10.72 -4.34
C ILE A 727 15.05 9.96 -4.12
N VAL A 728 15.32 8.94 -4.95
CA VAL A 728 16.54 8.11 -4.89
C VAL A 728 17.51 8.33 -6.04
N ALA A 729 17.04 8.87 -7.16
CA ALA A 729 17.85 9.26 -8.31
C ALA A 729 17.18 10.40 -9.09
N GLY A 730 17.98 11.24 -9.77
CA GLY A 730 17.49 12.45 -10.46
C GLY A 730 17.48 13.69 -9.55
N GLY A 731 17.27 14.88 -10.14
CA GLY A 731 17.16 16.18 -9.43
C GLY A 731 18.32 17.18 -9.62
N GLY A 732 19.33 16.90 -10.47
CA GLY A 732 20.48 17.80 -10.68
C GLY A 732 20.32 18.86 -11.80
N ALA A 733 20.89 20.06 -11.62
CA ALA A 733 20.95 21.13 -12.62
C ALA A 733 22.19 21.03 -13.57
N ARG A 734 22.02 20.43 -14.76
CA ARG A 734 22.88 20.45 -15.99
C ARG A 734 24.41 20.15 -15.91
N ASP A 735 24.77 18.93 -16.36
CA ASP A 735 25.92 18.42 -17.19
C ASP A 735 27.43 18.44 -16.73
N PRO A 736 28.29 17.40 -16.98
CA PRO A 736 28.00 16.01 -17.40
C PRO A 736 28.23 14.91 -16.36
N ARG A 737 27.45 13.83 -16.56
CA ARG A 737 27.50 12.42 -16.10
C ARG A 737 28.11 12.06 -14.73
N THR A 738 27.31 11.30 -13.99
CA THR A 738 27.73 10.23 -13.08
C THR A 738 28.66 9.25 -13.80
N PRO A 739 29.77 8.81 -13.16
CA PRO A 739 29.71 8.16 -11.85
C PRO A 739 29.76 9.10 -10.66
N GLY A 740 28.99 8.79 -9.60
CA GLY A 740 28.80 9.68 -8.46
C GLY A 740 27.45 9.55 -7.77
N PRO A 741 27.04 10.53 -6.93
CA PRO A 741 25.79 10.48 -6.18
C PRO A 741 24.55 10.51 -7.08
N ALA A 742 23.64 9.54 -6.92
CA ALA A 742 22.46 9.35 -7.79
C ALA A 742 21.47 10.54 -7.76
N LYS A 743 21.33 11.22 -6.62
CA LYS A 743 20.47 12.42 -6.48
C LYS A 743 21.03 13.67 -7.19
N ALA A 744 22.30 13.63 -7.61
CA ALA A 744 22.91 14.70 -8.39
C ALA A 744 22.86 14.42 -9.89
N ALA A 745 22.37 13.23 -10.29
CA ALA A 745 22.28 12.84 -11.68
C ALA A 745 21.14 13.57 -12.40
N GLN A 746 21.29 13.69 -13.71
CA GLN A 746 20.29 14.28 -14.58
C GLN A 746 19.70 13.16 -15.45
N LEU A 747 18.64 12.52 -14.93
CA LEU A 747 17.83 11.63 -15.73
C LEU A 747 17.03 12.47 -16.74
N PHE A 748 16.64 11.86 -17.86
CA PHE A 748 15.78 12.49 -18.83
C PHE A 748 14.73 11.50 -19.36
N ASN A 749 13.48 11.71 -18.91
CA ASN A 749 12.35 10.84 -19.20
C ASN A 749 12.63 9.37 -18.83
N PRO A 750 13.00 9.06 -17.57
CA PRO A 750 13.17 7.67 -17.14
C PRO A 750 11.82 6.94 -17.21
N GLN A 751 11.73 5.83 -17.93
CA GLN A 751 10.45 5.11 -18.12
C GLN A 751 10.34 3.81 -17.35
N GLY A 752 11.40 3.02 -17.25
CA GLY A 752 11.38 1.71 -16.60
C GLY A 752 12.43 1.57 -15.51
N VAL A 753 12.10 0.77 -14.50
CA VAL A 753 12.96 0.51 -13.34
C VAL A 753 12.91 -0.96 -12.95
N ALA A 754 14.02 -1.48 -12.43
CA ALA A 754 14.08 -2.81 -11.83
C ALA A 754 15.03 -2.84 -10.63
N VAL A 755 14.78 -3.72 -9.68
CA VAL A 755 15.63 -3.87 -8.48
C VAL A 755 16.12 -5.31 -8.36
N ASP A 756 17.41 -5.50 -8.12
CA ASP A 756 17.97 -6.84 -7.88
C ASP A 756 17.89 -7.27 -6.41
N GLY A 757 18.15 -8.56 -6.14
CA GLY A 757 18.15 -9.10 -4.78
C GLY A 757 19.21 -8.53 -3.83
N ALA A 758 20.14 -7.71 -4.33
CA ALA A 758 21.10 -6.96 -3.52
C ALA A 758 20.67 -5.50 -3.26
N GLY A 759 19.49 -5.09 -3.77
CA GLY A 759 18.94 -3.76 -3.65
C GLY A 759 19.54 -2.74 -4.63
N ASN A 760 20.21 -3.18 -5.70
CA ASN A 760 20.61 -2.26 -6.74
C ASN A 760 19.41 -1.93 -7.65
N LEU A 761 19.21 -0.65 -7.91
CA LEU A 761 18.19 -0.12 -8.81
C LEU A 761 18.80 0.06 -10.21
N TYR A 762 18.07 -0.39 -11.23
CA TYR A 762 18.40 -0.24 -12.64
C TYR A 762 17.36 0.67 -13.28
N ILE A 763 17.81 1.59 -14.14
CA ILE A 763 16.97 2.66 -14.69
C ILE A 763 17.14 2.68 -16.21
N ALA A 764 16.02 2.66 -16.94
CA ALA A 764 15.97 2.98 -18.36
C ALA A 764 15.85 4.50 -18.53
N ASP A 765 16.96 5.18 -18.78
CA ASP A 765 17.01 6.62 -18.99
C ASP A 765 16.78 6.95 -20.48
N THR A 766 15.50 6.91 -20.86
CA THR A 766 15.05 6.75 -22.25
C THR A 766 15.58 7.83 -23.17
N HIS A 767 15.51 9.10 -22.78
CA HIS A 767 15.94 10.20 -23.65
C HIS A 767 17.43 10.54 -23.54
N ASN A 768 18.14 9.96 -22.59
CA ASN A 768 19.61 9.97 -22.60
C ASN A 768 20.18 8.76 -23.34
N ALA A 769 19.34 7.80 -23.78
CA ALA A 769 19.77 6.55 -24.43
C ALA A 769 20.77 5.76 -23.57
N LEU A 770 20.51 5.70 -22.25
CA LEU A 770 21.35 5.01 -21.28
C LEU A 770 20.54 3.99 -20.47
N ILE A 771 21.24 2.94 -20.03
CA ILE A 771 20.82 2.11 -18.90
C ILE A 771 21.77 2.41 -17.75
N GLU A 772 21.21 2.77 -16.60
CA GLU A 772 21.98 3.18 -15.44
C GLU A 772 21.71 2.27 -14.24
N LYS A 773 22.67 2.20 -13.33
CA LYS A 773 22.62 1.42 -12.09
C LYS A 773 22.88 2.32 -10.90
N VAL A 774 22.02 2.24 -9.89
CA VAL A 774 22.17 2.89 -8.58
C VAL A 774 22.36 1.81 -7.51
N THR A 775 23.44 1.92 -6.76
CA THR A 775 23.72 1.03 -5.62
C THR A 775 22.94 1.44 -4.37
N PRO A 776 22.73 0.55 -3.37
CA PRO A 776 22.13 0.92 -2.09
C PRO A 776 22.83 2.07 -1.36
N ALA A 777 24.11 2.33 -1.67
CA ALA A 777 24.87 3.47 -1.16
C ALA A 777 24.56 4.80 -1.89
N GLY A 778 23.58 4.82 -2.79
CA GLY A 778 23.20 5.99 -3.58
C GLY A 778 24.24 6.40 -4.62
N GLN A 779 25.10 5.48 -5.08
CA GLN A 779 26.06 5.74 -6.15
C GLN A 779 25.52 5.22 -7.49
N MET A 780 25.56 6.07 -8.50
CA MET A 780 25.08 5.77 -9.85
C MET A 780 26.24 5.55 -10.84
N SER A 781 26.03 4.68 -11.82
CA SER A 781 26.94 4.39 -12.94
C SER A 781 26.18 3.96 -14.19
N VAL A 782 26.69 4.31 -15.37
CA VAL A 782 26.18 3.81 -16.66
C VAL A 782 26.61 2.36 -16.86
N ILE A 783 25.67 1.49 -17.25
CA ILE A 783 25.95 0.07 -17.56
C ILE A 783 25.73 -0.27 -19.04
N ALA A 784 24.95 0.53 -19.78
CA ALA A 784 24.80 0.41 -21.22
C ALA A 784 24.43 1.76 -21.85
N GLY A 785 24.75 1.92 -23.14
CA GLY A 785 24.49 3.17 -23.86
C GLY A 785 25.71 4.09 -23.92
N ASP A 786 25.82 4.87 -25.00
CA ASP A 786 26.90 5.83 -25.24
C ASP A 786 26.42 7.28 -25.35
N GLU A 787 25.17 7.57 -24.95
CA GLU A 787 24.42 8.83 -25.16
C GLU A 787 24.02 9.13 -26.61
N SER A 788 24.26 8.23 -27.56
CA SER A 788 23.80 8.42 -28.93
C SER A 788 22.59 7.56 -29.26
N PHE A 789 21.61 8.19 -29.93
CA PHE A 789 20.45 7.50 -30.48
C PHE A 789 20.85 6.67 -31.71
N GLY A 790 20.68 5.36 -31.66
CA GLY A 790 21.06 4.47 -32.76
C GLY A 790 20.78 3.00 -32.50
N THR A 791 21.09 2.14 -33.47
CA THR A 791 20.88 0.69 -33.33
C THR A 791 21.93 0.08 -32.40
N ALA A 792 21.46 -0.71 -31.44
CA ALA A 792 22.33 -1.44 -30.53
C ALA A 792 23.29 -2.39 -31.27
N THR A 793 24.56 -2.35 -30.86
CA THR A 793 25.64 -3.16 -31.44
C THR A 793 26.18 -4.12 -30.38
N PRO A 794 26.13 -5.46 -30.58
CA PRO A 794 26.69 -6.42 -29.63
C PRO A 794 28.18 -6.18 -29.36
N GLY A 795 28.58 -6.25 -28.09
CA GLY A 795 29.93 -5.88 -27.65
C GLY A 795 29.94 -5.27 -26.24
N PRO A 796 30.97 -4.49 -25.88
CA PRO A 796 30.98 -3.73 -24.63
C PRO A 796 29.75 -2.80 -24.56
N ALA A 797 28.95 -2.93 -23.49
CA ALA A 797 27.62 -2.34 -23.41
C ALA A 797 27.62 -0.81 -23.42
N THR A 798 28.61 -0.17 -22.80
CA THR A 798 28.76 1.30 -22.74
C THR A 798 29.29 1.92 -24.04
N ASN A 799 29.60 1.11 -25.06
CA ASN A 799 30.02 1.57 -26.38
C ASN A 799 28.92 1.41 -27.45
N SER A 800 27.75 0.94 -27.04
CA SER A 800 26.61 0.75 -27.95
C SER A 800 25.72 1.97 -27.90
N ALA A 801 25.36 2.51 -29.06
CA ALA A 801 24.18 3.37 -29.19
C ALA A 801 22.92 2.60 -28.80
N LEU A 802 21.91 3.30 -28.31
CA LEU A 802 20.58 2.73 -28.00
C LEU A 802 19.51 3.56 -28.73
N VAL A 803 18.39 2.96 -29.10
CA VAL A 803 17.28 3.64 -29.78
C VAL A 803 16.49 4.52 -28.80
N GLY A 804 16.45 4.11 -27.53
CA GLY A 804 15.72 4.77 -26.46
C GLY A 804 15.11 3.67 -25.58
N PRO A 805 15.82 3.23 -24.53
CA PRO A 805 15.35 2.10 -23.76
C PRO A 805 14.07 2.46 -23.00
N LEU A 806 13.03 1.62 -23.09
CA LEU A 806 11.73 1.87 -22.46
C LEU A 806 11.63 1.20 -21.09
N ASP A 807 12.14 -0.03 -20.97
CA ASP A 807 12.01 -0.81 -19.75
C ASP A 807 13.23 -1.70 -19.48
N VAL A 808 13.41 -2.10 -18.22
CA VAL A 808 14.50 -2.95 -17.73
C VAL A 808 14.00 -4.05 -16.81
N ALA A 809 14.61 -5.23 -16.88
CA ALA A 809 14.41 -6.33 -15.94
C ALA A 809 15.76 -6.94 -15.54
N VAL A 810 15.88 -7.49 -14.34
CA VAL A 810 17.14 -8.08 -13.84
C VAL A 810 16.93 -9.50 -13.31
N ASP A 811 17.79 -10.44 -13.71
CA ASP A 811 17.73 -11.82 -13.23
C ASP A 811 18.58 -12.05 -11.97
N ALA A 812 18.38 -13.18 -11.29
CA ALA A 812 19.13 -13.56 -10.08
C ALA A 812 20.64 -13.76 -10.33
N ALA A 813 21.09 -13.89 -11.58
CA ALA A 813 22.50 -13.95 -11.95
C ALA A 813 23.10 -12.55 -12.23
N GLY A 814 22.29 -11.49 -12.12
CA GLY A 814 22.70 -10.11 -12.35
C GLY A 814 22.75 -9.72 -13.84
N ASN A 815 22.15 -10.50 -14.74
CA ASN A 815 21.97 -10.05 -16.11
C ASN A 815 20.82 -9.04 -16.18
N VAL A 816 21.03 -7.95 -16.89
CA VAL A 816 20.02 -6.92 -17.15
C VAL A 816 19.46 -7.11 -18.56
N TYR A 817 18.16 -7.10 -18.67
CA TYR A 817 17.42 -7.15 -19.93
C TYR A 817 16.82 -5.78 -20.15
N ALA A 818 16.98 -5.22 -21.35
CA ALA A 818 16.48 -3.88 -21.67
C ALA A 818 15.68 -3.91 -22.96
N ASN A 819 14.50 -3.29 -22.94
CA ASN A 819 13.70 -3.08 -24.13
C ASN A 819 14.24 -1.84 -24.87
N ASP A 820 14.78 -2.03 -26.07
CA ASP A 820 15.31 -0.99 -26.93
C ASP A 820 14.63 -1.03 -28.30
N GLY A 821 13.42 -0.47 -28.37
CA GLY A 821 12.59 -0.45 -29.58
C GLY A 821 12.03 -1.83 -29.93
N ALA A 822 12.42 -2.39 -31.08
CA ALA A 822 11.94 -3.71 -31.52
C ALA A 822 12.85 -4.87 -31.09
N GLN A 823 13.74 -4.63 -30.11
CA GLN A 823 14.70 -5.61 -29.62
C GLN A 823 14.76 -5.61 -28.10
N ILE A 824 14.93 -6.80 -27.53
CA ILE A 824 15.30 -6.96 -26.14
C ILE A 824 16.78 -7.27 -26.08
N LEU A 825 17.53 -6.40 -25.41
CA LEU A 825 18.96 -6.50 -25.19
C LEU A 825 19.21 -7.25 -23.88
N LYS A 826 20.33 -7.99 -23.82
CA LYS A 826 20.84 -8.61 -22.59
C LYS A 826 22.25 -8.10 -22.32
N ILE A 827 22.44 -7.52 -21.14
CA ILE A 827 23.69 -7.02 -20.58
C ILE A 827 24.10 -7.97 -19.46
N THR A 828 25.28 -8.57 -19.58
CA THR A 828 25.82 -9.49 -18.56
C THR A 828 26.54 -8.72 -17.44
N PRO A 829 26.80 -9.33 -16.27
CA PRO A 829 27.65 -8.74 -15.21
C PRO A 829 29.09 -8.41 -15.64
N LEU A 830 29.51 -8.81 -16.84
CA LEU A 830 30.79 -8.47 -17.46
C LEU A 830 30.67 -7.29 -18.44
N ASP A 831 29.59 -6.52 -18.36
CA ASP A 831 29.28 -5.35 -19.20
C ASP A 831 29.28 -5.66 -20.71
N MET A 832 28.85 -6.89 -21.07
CA MET A 832 28.70 -7.33 -22.45
C MET A 832 27.23 -7.31 -22.87
N LEU A 833 26.93 -6.61 -23.95
CA LEU A 833 25.61 -6.48 -24.59
C LEU A 833 25.45 -7.45 -25.76
N SER A 834 24.27 -8.05 -25.86
CA SER A 834 23.83 -8.90 -26.97
C SER A 834 22.31 -8.79 -27.19
N VAL A 835 21.83 -9.18 -28.37
CA VAL A 835 20.38 -9.26 -28.64
C VAL A 835 19.84 -10.57 -28.10
N PHE A 836 18.89 -10.49 -27.16
CA PHE A 836 18.24 -11.63 -26.54
C PHE A 836 16.98 -12.05 -27.31
N ALA A 837 16.14 -11.08 -27.68
CA ALA A 837 14.94 -11.29 -28.48
C ALA A 837 14.72 -10.12 -29.46
N GLY A 838 13.96 -10.35 -30.53
CA GLY A 838 13.65 -9.31 -31.51
C GLY A 838 14.69 -9.20 -32.63
N ASN A 839 14.24 -9.25 -33.88
CA ASN A 839 15.09 -9.12 -35.06
C ASN A 839 15.24 -7.67 -35.56
N GLY A 840 14.75 -6.69 -34.80
CA GLY A 840 14.79 -5.27 -35.13
C GLY A 840 13.72 -4.80 -36.13
N SER A 841 12.75 -5.67 -36.47
CA SER A 841 11.60 -5.30 -37.32
C SER A 841 10.29 -5.34 -36.51
N ASN A 842 9.45 -4.33 -36.72
CA ASN A 842 8.10 -4.27 -36.13
C ASN A 842 7.18 -5.30 -36.80
N GLY A 843 6.61 -6.21 -36.01
CA GLY A 843 5.62 -7.16 -36.50
C GLY A 843 5.26 -8.26 -35.50
N ALA A 844 4.21 -9.01 -35.84
CA ALA A 844 3.68 -10.05 -34.96
C ALA A 844 4.72 -11.15 -34.67
N PRO A 845 4.90 -11.55 -33.40
CA PRO A 845 5.91 -12.51 -32.97
C PRO A 845 5.70 -13.89 -33.63
N ILE A 846 6.82 -14.56 -33.92
CA ILE A 846 6.86 -15.90 -34.49
C ILE A 846 7.52 -16.83 -33.47
N PRO A 847 6.79 -17.81 -32.91
CA PRO A 847 7.36 -18.78 -31.97
C PRO A 847 8.56 -19.52 -32.56
N GLY A 848 9.63 -19.70 -31.76
CA GLY A 848 10.91 -20.24 -32.21
C GLY A 848 12.10 -19.49 -31.62
N PRO A 849 13.26 -19.44 -32.31
CA PRO A 849 14.42 -18.69 -31.82
C PRO A 849 14.10 -17.21 -31.62
N ALA A 850 14.20 -16.72 -30.38
CA ALA A 850 13.71 -15.40 -29.97
C ALA A 850 14.38 -14.24 -30.74
N ALA A 851 15.69 -14.31 -30.95
CA ALA A 851 16.45 -13.31 -31.70
C ALA A 851 16.08 -13.21 -33.20
N SER A 852 15.31 -14.17 -33.73
CA SER A 852 14.83 -14.15 -35.13
C SER A 852 13.38 -13.69 -35.26
N SER A 853 12.62 -13.66 -34.17
CA SER A 853 11.23 -13.19 -34.16
C SER A 853 11.18 -11.67 -34.30
N PRO A 854 10.27 -11.09 -35.10
CA PRO A 854 9.92 -9.68 -34.94
C PRO A 854 9.20 -9.48 -33.59
N LEU A 855 9.23 -8.23 -33.11
CA LEU A 855 8.42 -7.75 -31.99
C LEU A 855 7.74 -6.47 -32.48
N GLY A 856 6.46 -6.28 -32.17
CA GLY A 856 5.64 -5.19 -32.69
C GLY A 856 5.98 -3.86 -32.05
N SER A 857 5.70 -3.77 -30.76
CA SER A 857 6.03 -2.68 -29.85
C SER A 857 6.07 -3.29 -28.44
N PRO A 858 7.20 -3.89 -28.02
CA PRO A 858 7.36 -4.31 -26.64
C PRO A 858 7.36 -3.07 -25.73
N TRP A 859 6.74 -3.16 -24.56
CA TRP A 859 6.72 -2.10 -23.53
C TRP A 859 7.33 -2.66 -22.24
N GLY A 860 6.51 -3.07 -21.28
CA GLY A 860 6.97 -3.64 -20.02
C GLY A 860 7.43 -5.10 -20.12
N MET A 861 8.32 -5.51 -19.21
CA MET A 861 8.88 -6.85 -19.14
C MET A 861 9.11 -7.31 -17.70
N ALA A 862 8.90 -8.60 -17.46
CA ALA A 862 9.23 -9.22 -16.16
C ALA A 862 9.89 -10.59 -16.32
N LEU A 863 10.69 -10.97 -15.33
CA LEU A 863 11.31 -12.30 -15.23
C LEU A 863 10.62 -13.11 -14.15
N ASP A 864 10.35 -14.38 -14.44
CA ASP A 864 10.01 -15.33 -13.37
C ASP A 864 11.27 -15.84 -12.64
N SER A 865 11.06 -16.54 -11.53
CA SER A 865 12.15 -17.11 -10.72
C SER A 865 13.02 -18.15 -11.45
N SER A 866 12.58 -18.66 -12.62
CA SER A 866 13.36 -19.56 -13.47
C SER A 866 14.23 -18.83 -14.50
N GLY A 867 14.09 -17.50 -14.61
CA GLY A 867 14.76 -16.66 -15.60
C GLY A 867 14.07 -16.63 -16.96
N THR A 868 12.80 -17.04 -17.04
CA THR A 868 11.98 -16.87 -18.25
C THR A 868 11.49 -15.42 -18.31
N LEU A 869 11.75 -14.74 -19.43
CA LEU A 869 11.36 -13.35 -19.65
C LEU A 869 9.98 -13.28 -20.29
N TYR A 870 9.08 -12.49 -19.73
CA TYR A 870 7.76 -12.16 -20.26
C TYR A 870 7.79 -10.74 -20.82
N ILE A 871 7.20 -10.53 -21.99
CA ILE A 871 7.27 -9.28 -22.74
C ILE A 871 5.85 -8.86 -23.07
N ALA A 872 5.47 -7.64 -22.70
CA ALA A 872 4.21 -7.02 -23.09
C ALA A 872 4.36 -6.39 -24.50
N ASP A 873 3.92 -7.08 -25.56
CA ASP A 873 3.97 -6.56 -26.94
C ASP A 873 2.62 -5.98 -27.35
N ALA A 874 2.45 -4.69 -27.04
CA ALA A 874 1.21 -3.97 -27.15
C ALA A 874 0.65 -3.96 -28.58
N SER A 875 1.50 -3.72 -29.58
CA SER A 875 1.09 -3.70 -31.00
C SER A 875 0.83 -5.10 -31.58
N SER A 876 1.39 -6.14 -30.96
CA SER A 876 1.07 -7.53 -31.31
C SER A 876 -0.16 -8.07 -30.57
N SER A 877 -0.72 -7.30 -29.63
CA SER A 877 -1.79 -7.74 -28.72
C SER A 877 -1.48 -9.11 -28.11
N ALA A 878 -0.27 -9.24 -27.58
CA ALA A 878 0.25 -10.47 -27.05
C ALA A 878 1.22 -10.22 -25.89
N VAL A 879 1.32 -11.21 -25.00
CA VAL A 879 2.42 -11.34 -24.06
C VAL A 879 3.26 -12.52 -24.50
N GLU A 880 4.49 -12.28 -24.93
CA GLU A 880 5.44 -13.34 -25.26
C GLU A 880 6.16 -13.82 -24.02
N LYS A 881 6.64 -15.07 -24.04
CA LYS A 881 7.63 -15.57 -23.08
C LYS A 881 8.83 -16.16 -23.78
N VAL A 882 10.02 -15.83 -23.30
CA VAL A 882 11.31 -16.26 -23.82
C VAL A 882 12.04 -17.05 -22.74
N SER A 883 12.27 -18.34 -23.00
CA SER A 883 13.02 -19.19 -22.08
C SER A 883 14.47 -18.70 -21.89
N PRO A 884 15.17 -19.09 -20.81
CA PRO A 884 16.60 -18.80 -20.66
C PRO A 884 17.46 -19.31 -21.83
N SER A 885 16.99 -20.32 -22.56
CA SER A 885 17.63 -20.86 -23.77
C SER A 885 17.34 -20.08 -25.06
N GLY A 886 16.60 -18.97 -25.00
CA GLY A 886 16.31 -18.09 -26.14
C GLY A 886 15.20 -18.60 -27.06
N VAL A 887 14.22 -19.33 -26.52
CA VAL A 887 13.05 -19.80 -27.29
C VAL A 887 11.83 -18.96 -26.93
N LEU A 888 11.27 -18.28 -27.93
CA LEU A 888 10.05 -17.48 -27.82
C LEU A 888 8.79 -18.34 -28.05
N SER A 889 7.78 -18.10 -27.21
CA SER A 889 6.41 -18.62 -27.36
C SER A 889 5.40 -17.57 -26.88
N ILE A 890 4.12 -17.73 -27.21
CA ILE A 890 3.07 -16.81 -26.75
C ILE A 890 2.52 -17.31 -25.40
N ALA A 891 2.56 -16.44 -24.38
CA ALA A 891 2.00 -16.72 -23.06
C ALA A 891 0.52 -16.33 -23.00
N VAL A 892 0.18 -15.14 -23.52
CA VAL A 892 -1.19 -14.60 -23.61
C VAL A 892 -1.41 -13.97 -24.98
N SER A 893 -2.58 -14.18 -25.56
CA SER A 893 -3.01 -13.53 -26.80
C SER A 893 -4.36 -12.85 -26.63
N SER A 894 -4.68 -11.91 -27.53
CA SER A 894 -6.01 -11.29 -27.63
C SER A 894 -7.19 -12.28 -27.69
N ARG A 895 -6.95 -13.53 -28.14
CA ARG A 895 -7.98 -14.58 -28.14
C ARG A 895 -8.25 -15.19 -26.77
N ASP A 896 -7.23 -15.26 -25.92
CA ASP A 896 -7.34 -15.84 -24.59
C ASP A 896 -8.15 -14.90 -23.68
N VAL A 897 -7.88 -13.59 -23.74
CA VAL A 897 -8.58 -12.55 -22.98
C VAL A 897 -10.03 -12.34 -23.47
N ALA A 898 -10.28 -12.49 -24.77
CA ALA A 898 -11.62 -12.38 -25.36
C ALA A 898 -12.65 -13.37 -24.79
N GLY A 899 -12.21 -14.54 -24.30
CA GLY A 899 -13.08 -15.52 -23.65
C GLY A 899 -13.50 -15.15 -22.23
N SER A 900 -12.72 -14.29 -21.57
CA SER A 900 -12.95 -13.81 -20.20
C SER A 900 -13.80 -12.52 -20.14
N ARG A 901 -13.85 -11.77 -21.25
CA ARG A 901 -14.58 -10.51 -21.40
C ARG A 901 -15.90 -10.76 -22.13
N ALA A 902 -17.01 -10.20 -21.66
CA ALA A 902 -18.30 -10.31 -22.32
C ALA A 902 -18.37 -9.49 -23.63
N GLY A 903 -17.56 -9.82 -24.65
CA GLY A 903 -17.82 -9.42 -26.04
C GLY A 903 -16.83 -8.50 -26.78
N SER A 904 -15.59 -8.28 -26.34
CA SER A 904 -14.58 -7.57 -27.17
C SER A 904 -13.29 -8.40 -27.34
N THR A 905 -12.80 -8.49 -28.58
CA THR A 905 -11.57 -9.22 -28.97
C THR A 905 -10.49 -8.30 -29.56
N THR A 906 -10.74 -6.99 -29.64
CA THR A 906 -9.87 -6.02 -30.36
C THR A 906 -9.07 -5.08 -29.46
N ASP A 907 -9.31 -5.14 -28.15
CA ASP A 907 -8.87 -4.11 -27.21
C ASP A 907 -7.89 -4.67 -26.17
N PHE A 908 -7.02 -5.61 -26.58
CA PHE A 908 -5.93 -6.11 -25.72
C PHE A 908 -4.63 -5.41 -26.10
N PHE A 909 -4.20 -4.51 -25.23
CA PHE A 909 -3.01 -3.68 -25.38
C PHE A 909 -2.18 -3.79 -24.09
N PRO A 910 -1.45 -4.91 -23.91
CA PRO A 910 -0.64 -5.13 -22.72
C PRO A 910 0.48 -4.08 -22.68
N LEU A 911 0.47 -3.24 -21.64
CA LEU A 911 1.48 -2.21 -21.40
C LEU A 911 2.61 -2.73 -20.52
N ASP A 912 2.29 -3.55 -19.54
CA ASP A 912 3.25 -4.13 -18.61
C ASP A 912 2.78 -5.47 -18.06
N VAL A 913 3.72 -6.26 -17.55
CA VAL A 913 3.50 -7.59 -17.01
C VAL A 913 4.30 -7.84 -15.73
N ALA A 914 3.69 -8.55 -14.77
CA ALA A 914 4.38 -9.12 -13.62
C ALA A 914 4.10 -10.63 -13.54
N VAL A 915 5.02 -11.41 -12.97
CA VAL A 915 4.86 -12.86 -12.84
C VAL A 915 5.24 -13.30 -11.44
N ASP A 916 4.35 -14.04 -10.80
CA ASP A 916 4.56 -14.50 -9.43
C ASP A 916 5.34 -15.82 -9.37
N ARG A 917 5.50 -16.33 -8.14
CA ARG A 917 6.21 -17.59 -7.88
C ARG A 917 5.42 -18.83 -8.32
N ALA A 918 4.09 -18.75 -8.42
CA ALA A 918 3.25 -19.81 -8.92
C ALA A 918 3.24 -19.90 -10.46
N GLY A 919 3.69 -18.83 -11.13
CA GLY A 919 3.67 -18.69 -12.59
C GLY A 919 2.37 -18.06 -13.10
N ASP A 920 1.62 -17.39 -12.23
CA ASP A 920 0.49 -16.54 -12.58
C ASP A 920 1.04 -15.23 -13.20
N ILE A 921 0.43 -14.79 -14.30
CA ILE A 921 0.85 -13.62 -15.07
C ILE A 921 -0.16 -12.51 -14.86
N PHE A 922 0.29 -11.37 -14.36
CA PHE A 922 -0.47 -10.14 -14.18
C PHE A 922 -0.19 -9.20 -15.33
N ILE A 923 -1.24 -8.60 -15.90
CA ILE A 923 -1.14 -7.81 -17.12
C ILE A 923 -1.87 -6.49 -16.91
N ALA A 924 -1.16 -5.37 -17.03
CA ALA A 924 -1.76 -4.05 -17.15
C ALA A 924 -2.25 -3.87 -18.60
N ASP A 925 -3.57 -3.96 -18.82
CA ASP A 925 -4.15 -3.79 -20.15
C ASP A 925 -4.63 -2.36 -20.36
N GLY A 926 -3.91 -1.60 -21.21
CA GLY A 926 -4.28 -0.25 -21.60
C GLY A 926 -5.29 -0.20 -22.76
N GLY A 927 -5.71 -1.32 -23.33
CA GLY A 927 -6.73 -1.36 -24.40
C GLY A 927 -8.13 -1.41 -23.83
N TYR A 928 -8.26 -2.11 -22.70
CA TYR A 928 -9.45 -2.23 -21.88
C TYR A 928 -8.99 -2.05 -20.44
N PRO A 929 -9.25 -0.91 -19.78
CA PRO A 929 -8.53 -0.49 -18.58
C PRO A 929 -8.84 -1.37 -17.36
N VAL A 930 -8.14 -2.50 -17.30
CA VAL A 930 -8.22 -3.52 -16.26
C VAL A 930 -6.83 -4.11 -16.02
N VAL A 931 -6.67 -4.73 -14.86
CA VAL A 931 -5.57 -5.66 -14.61
C VAL A 931 -6.10 -7.07 -14.76
N GLU A 932 -5.45 -7.86 -15.61
CA GLU A 932 -5.79 -9.27 -15.83
C GLU A 932 -4.80 -10.20 -15.16
N GLU A 933 -5.31 -11.28 -14.59
CA GLU A 933 -4.53 -12.39 -14.09
C GLU A 933 -4.75 -13.60 -15.00
N ARG A 934 -3.67 -14.15 -15.56
CA ARG A 934 -3.64 -15.48 -16.15
C ARG A 934 -2.97 -16.44 -15.19
N THR A 935 -3.76 -17.33 -14.60
CA THR A 935 -3.23 -18.40 -13.75
C THR A 935 -2.31 -19.35 -14.51
N ALA A 936 -1.42 -20.05 -13.80
CA ALA A 936 -0.58 -21.12 -14.36
C ALA A 936 -1.39 -22.24 -15.03
N SER A 937 -2.65 -22.44 -14.59
CA SER A 937 -3.60 -23.38 -15.20
C SER A 937 -4.12 -22.92 -16.58
N GLY A 938 -3.91 -21.66 -16.94
CA GLY A 938 -4.34 -21.05 -18.20
C GLY A 938 -5.68 -20.31 -18.15
N THR A 939 -6.33 -20.25 -16.98
CA THR A 939 -7.54 -19.42 -16.78
C THR A 939 -7.15 -17.95 -16.71
N ILE A 940 -7.83 -17.09 -17.46
CA ILE A 940 -7.64 -15.63 -17.47
C ILE A 940 -8.88 -14.94 -16.92
N THR A 941 -8.69 -14.00 -15.99
CA THR A 941 -9.75 -13.18 -15.38
C THR A 941 -9.27 -11.77 -15.11
N ALA A 942 -10.14 -10.77 -15.27
CA ALA A 942 -9.90 -9.45 -14.72
C ALA A 942 -9.94 -9.52 -13.18
N ILE A 943 -8.96 -8.88 -12.52
CA ILE A 943 -8.85 -8.82 -11.06
C ILE A 943 -9.00 -7.39 -10.52
N ALA A 944 -8.81 -6.37 -11.35
CA ALA A 944 -9.06 -4.97 -11.03
C ALA A 944 -9.51 -4.20 -12.26
N GLY A 945 -10.28 -3.13 -12.09
CA GLY A 945 -10.78 -2.31 -13.19
C GLY A 945 -12.20 -2.69 -13.62
N THR A 946 -13.01 -1.67 -13.92
CA THR A 946 -14.36 -1.82 -14.48
C THR A 946 -14.36 -1.98 -16.00
N GLY A 947 -13.21 -1.83 -16.67
CA GLY A 947 -13.13 -1.69 -18.12
C GLY A 947 -13.52 -0.31 -18.63
N SER A 948 -13.68 0.67 -17.73
CA SER A 948 -13.88 2.09 -18.06
C SER A 948 -12.73 2.93 -17.52
N TRP A 949 -12.18 3.79 -18.39
CA TRP A 949 -11.12 4.75 -18.06
C TRP A 949 -11.60 5.70 -16.96
N GLY A 950 -10.74 6.00 -15.99
CA GLY A 950 -11.04 6.90 -14.88
C GLY A 950 -10.08 6.74 -13.71
N ASN A 951 -10.23 7.59 -12.71
CA ASN A 951 -9.38 7.58 -11.53
C ASN A 951 -9.71 6.36 -10.64
N PRO A 952 -8.70 5.78 -9.98
CA PRO A 952 -8.93 4.72 -9.03
C PRO A 952 -9.73 5.19 -7.81
N ALA A 953 -10.54 4.28 -7.25
CA ALA A 953 -11.27 4.50 -6.01
C ALA A 953 -11.01 3.33 -5.05
N PRO A 954 -10.70 3.59 -3.76
CA PRO A 954 -10.50 2.53 -2.79
C PRO A 954 -11.72 1.61 -2.63
N GLY A 955 -11.48 0.35 -2.26
CA GLY A 955 -12.49 -0.69 -2.13
C GLY A 955 -12.31 -1.81 -3.15
N ARG A 956 -13.34 -2.66 -3.35
CA ARG A 956 -13.25 -3.81 -4.27
C ARG A 956 -12.66 -3.40 -5.62
N ALA A 957 -11.53 -3.98 -6.00
CA ALA A 957 -10.74 -3.53 -7.14
C ALA A 957 -11.50 -3.59 -8.48
N LEU A 958 -12.41 -4.56 -8.62
CA LEU A 958 -13.30 -4.71 -9.80
C LEU A 958 -14.37 -3.61 -9.93
N ASN A 959 -14.59 -2.81 -8.88
CA ASN A 959 -15.50 -1.67 -8.92
C ASN A 959 -14.77 -0.34 -9.23
N SER A 960 -13.44 -0.34 -9.22
CA SER A 960 -12.62 0.85 -9.48
C SER A 960 -12.45 1.06 -10.99
N SER A 961 -12.64 2.27 -11.47
CA SER A 961 -12.08 2.67 -12.78
C SER A 961 -10.56 2.75 -12.67
N LEU A 962 -9.86 2.48 -13.78
CA LEU A 962 -8.40 2.47 -13.82
C LEU A 962 -7.92 3.09 -15.14
N ASN A 963 -6.65 3.45 -15.17
CA ASN A 963 -5.87 3.77 -16.37
C ASN A 963 -4.52 3.02 -16.24
N PRO A 964 -4.51 1.67 -16.24
CA PRO A 964 -3.36 0.89 -15.80
C PRO A 964 -2.17 1.07 -16.76
N GLU A 965 -0.97 1.30 -16.21
CA GLU A 965 0.24 1.55 -17.01
C GLU A 965 1.38 0.59 -16.69
N SER A 966 1.69 0.40 -15.41
CA SER A 966 2.71 -0.54 -14.93
C SER A 966 2.17 -1.39 -13.79
N VAL A 967 2.72 -2.59 -13.63
CA VAL A 967 2.31 -3.57 -12.63
C VAL A 967 3.53 -4.27 -12.03
N ALA A 968 3.60 -4.34 -10.69
CA ALA A 968 4.70 -4.99 -9.99
C ALA A 968 4.20 -5.80 -8.78
N LEU A 969 4.88 -6.89 -8.46
CA LEU A 969 4.54 -7.75 -7.32
C LEU A 969 5.34 -7.39 -6.07
N GLY A 970 4.67 -7.17 -4.95
CA GLY A 970 5.29 -7.02 -3.63
C GLY A 970 5.88 -8.34 -3.10
N PRO A 971 6.71 -8.28 -2.06
CA PRO A 971 7.35 -9.47 -1.46
C PRO A 971 6.35 -10.44 -0.81
N THR A 972 5.16 -9.95 -0.46
CA THR A 972 4.06 -10.66 0.20
C THR A 972 2.94 -11.04 -0.78
N GLY A 973 3.20 -10.96 -2.10
CA GLY A 973 2.24 -11.32 -3.14
C GLY A 973 1.34 -10.18 -3.61
N GLU A 974 1.26 -9.07 -2.86
CA GLU A 974 0.53 -7.84 -3.19
C GLU A 974 0.83 -7.35 -4.61
N LEU A 975 -0.17 -6.76 -5.29
CA LEU A 975 0.07 -6.16 -6.60
C LEU A 975 0.07 -4.64 -6.50
N TYR A 976 1.15 -4.01 -6.91
CA TYR A 976 1.23 -2.57 -7.08
C TYR A 976 1.01 -2.20 -8.54
N LEU A 977 0.33 -1.09 -8.76
CA LEU A 977 -0.19 -0.67 -10.05
C LEU A 977 -0.03 0.84 -10.18
N THR A 978 0.59 1.31 -11.26
CA THR A 978 0.51 2.74 -11.63
C THR A 978 -0.70 2.93 -12.54
N THR A 979 -1.57 3.86 -12.18
CA THR A 979 -2.83 4.12 -12.89
C THR A 979 -3.10 5.61 -12.99
N GLY A 980 -2.81 6.20 -14.15
CA GLY A 980 -2.87 7.65 -14.32
C GLY A 980 -1.86 8.36 -13.42
N ALA A 981 -2.35 9.18 -12.48
CA ALA A 981 -1.51 9.89 -11.52
C ALA A 981 -1.35 9.15 -10.18
N ASP A 982 -1.87 7.93 -10.04
CA ASP A 982 -1.86 7.22 -8.75
C ASP A 982 -1.05 5.94 -8.80
N VAL A 983 -0.43 5.60 -7.68
CA VAL A 983 0.00 4.24 -7.37
C VAL A 983 -1.01 3.63 -6.42
N VAL A 984 -1.53 2.48 -6.81
CA VAL A 984 -2.48 1.72 -6.01
C VAL A 984 -1.91 0.35 -5.68
N LYS A 985 -2.39 -0.21 -4.57
CA LYS A 985 -2.05 -1.53 -4.08
C LYS A 985 -3.31 -2.38 -4.07
N LEU A 986 -3.22 -3.58 -4.61
CA LEU A 986 -4.21 -4.63 -4.50
C LEU A 986 -3.81 -5.60 -3.39
N SER A 987 -4.70 -5.80 -2.43
CA SER A 987 -4.54 -6.73 -1.29
C SER A 987 -5.73 -7.70 -1.24
N TRP A 988 -5.53 -8.96 -0.83
CA TRP A 988 -6.57 -10.01 -0.90
C TRP A 988 -7.19 -10.40 0.44
#